data_AF-A0A0Q9TUW2-F1
#
_entry.id   AF-A0A0Q9TUW2-F1
#
_cell.length_a   1.000
_cell.length_b   1.000
_cell.length_c   1.000
_cell.angle_alpha   90.00
_cell.angle_beta   90.00
_cell.angle_gamma   90.00
#
_symmetry.space_group_name_H-M   'P 1'
#
loop_
_entity.id
_entity.type
_entity.pdbx_description
1 polymer ?
#
loop_
_entity_poly.entity_id
_entity_poly.type
_entity_poly.pdbx_seq_one_letter_code
_entity_poly.pdbx_strand_id
1 'polypeptide(L)'
;MCGIAGHLGVHADEAQLDRLLDRLLATHPGSGDAATARDGDAGVGVREACPGVTTEDDGGQGVARLAVARGGRFTLALDGELYNRAELRADLETLGHDFGVGSDAEVVLAAFTEWGTDGLDRLDGAFALAVWDRDTRRMTLARDHFGVRPLYLARADDGWLVASEIRGILESGLHERRPDDRTIYRYLRFRVHDDSRSTFFAGIERVGAGEVVTLGADVPGGLERRPYTRLREELAALGKAPRAYSPAVAAEFRTLLTAAVRRRATSSGRVGTALSGGLDSAAIAALLDVVEHESGRSAADAVQDTWSAVYPGSRNDEVEHVDAVVAALDGRVQEHRIEPTPTEFKQDLRDLVRTQEEPLVSTGAYTQYRVLRAASESDSVVLDGHGGDETLAGFGPHHLIHLRELRHRSAVSAASELGRSLDVLYRRGRPLIGDRLHGRKDVPVASLLDADFARAHAAEGYDVEKADLRARLVDDVFTGSLPARLRYTDKNARAFGVAVRMPFVDRDLVRFVFGLADDALVKDGVGKRVLRDAMRGLLPDSVVDRRDKVGATTPQGEWFMRLKNHVYGEFLSESFANRPYFDQTAVLHAFEGWIKGTNSIDSMTVWRMLNLELWLQEFFDEREPEDPGQAEHVKTDYEPNARKQLDLVTEDGTAVRRYPLRTELYAREDDLEAKTLGYVERFFSGLPDAGPEHASATSGRWYFFISEKIVAITQGRSYFIWDIKVGRPARLLSRYVTRTPAGIGLGSPFTMQLAIEEAGLPRVLFASAGGAVGKVLGKRGLFYDLVGGDIRAIDGPTEYSVYPANVSAKLGPKDPDDVAAHLSAAIRARVPEAYRDTFGGTVVMDANDIGRNVLGKDAPGAKERYELMFADNPLGQGSEQTPMAIVFEAPSP
;
A
#
# COMPACT_ATOMS: atom_id res chain seq x y z
N MET A 1 10.23 23.42 1.83
CA MET A 1 9.55 22.34 2.59
C MET A 1 10.49 21.82 3.66
N CYS A 2 9.96 21.48 4.83
CA CYS A 2 10.73 21.03 5.98
C CYS A 2 10.03 19.84 6.65
N GLY A 3 10.73 19.25 7.61
CA GLY A 3 10.16 18.37 8.62
C GLY A 3 10.29 19.02 9.98
N ILE A 4 9.19 19.12 10.74
CA ILE A 4 9.26 19.58 12.14
C ILE A 4 9.08 18.40 13.08
N ALA A 5 9.74 18.48 14.22
CA ALA A 5 9.65 17.52 15.31
C ALA A 5 9.63 18.24 16.64
N GLY A 6 9.08 17.58 17.66
CA GLY A 6 9.14 18.07 19.02
C GLY A 6 8.83 16.99 20.05
N HIS A 7 9.22 17.25 21.29
CA HIS A 7 8.82 16.48 22.44
C HIS A 7 8.46 17.41 23.61
N LEU A 8 7.60 16.92 24.49
CA LEU A 8 7.23 17.62 25.73
C LEU A 8 7.02 16.62 26.86
N GLY A 9 7.69 16.83 27.99
CA GLY A 9 7.49 15.98 29.18
C GLY A 9 8.12 14.59 29.08
N VAL A 10 9.06 14.39 28.17
CA VAL A 10 9.79 13.12 28.05
C VAL A 10 10.95 13.11 29.05
N HIS A 11 10.95 12.15 29.96
CA HIS A 11 12.00 12.02 30.97
C HIS A 11 13.22 11.28 30.43
N ALA A 12 14.24 12.05 30.04
CA ALA A 12 15.52 11.53 29.61
C ALA A 12 16.64 12.56 29.90
N ASP A 13 17.91 12.13 29.84
CA ASP A 13 19.03 13.06 29.92
C ASP A 13 19.12 13.95 28.66
N GLU A 14 19.87 15.06 28.75
CA GLU A 14 19.98 16.02 27.66
C GLU A 14 20.46 15.38 26.35
N ALA A 15 21.43 14.46 26.41
CA ALA A 15 21.97 13.83 25.20
C ALA A 15 20.98 12.83 24.59
N GLN A 16 20.12 12.21 25.40
CA GLN A 16 19.03 11.35 24.95
C GLN A 16 17.93 12.15 24.27
N LEU A 17 17.59 13.33 24.78
CA LEU A 17 16.59 14.22 24.17
C LEU A 17 17.07 14.81 22.83
N ASP A 18 18.37 15.14 22.72
CA ASP A 18 18.96 15.53 21.44
C ASP A 18 18.85 14.41 20.40
N ARG A 19 19.25 13.20 20.79
CA ARG A 19 19.11 12.02 19.92
C ARG A 19 17.65 11.73 19.57
N LEU A 20 16.71 12.02 20.46
CA LEU A 20 15.28 11.86 20.19
C LEU A 20 14.82 12.84 19.11
N LEU A 21 15.16 14.13 19.21
CA LEU A 21 14.87 15.10 18.15
C LEU A 21 15.53 14.71 16.83
N ASP A 22 16.78 14.26 16.87
CA ASP A 22 17.48 13.79 15.68
C ASP A 22 16.81 12.58 15.05
N ARG A 23 16.32 11.60 15.83
CA ARG A 23 15.57 10.43 15.34
C ARG A 23 14.20 10.81 14.77
N LEU A 24 13.47 11.69 15.45
CA LEU A 24 12.20 12.22 14.94
C LEU A 24 12.39 12.93 13.60
N LEU A 25 13.54 13.58 13.40
CA LEU A 25 13.91 14.24 12.15
C LEU A 25 14.64 13.34 11.15
N ALA A 26 15.18 12.19 11.57
CA ALA A 26 16.04 11.32 10.76
C ALA A 26 15.35 10.74 9.54
N THR A 27 14.03 10.52 9.65
CA THR A 27 13.22 9.93 8.60
C THR A 27 12.83 10.93 7.51
N HIS A 28 13.12 12.22 7.73
CA HIS A 28 12.83 13.26 6.75
C HIS A 28 13.83 13.22 5.58
N PRO A 29 13.36 13.12 4.33
CA PRO A 29 14.20 13.21 3.14
C PRO A 29 14.70 14.65 2.98
N GLY A 30 15.90 14.94 3.50
CA GLY A 30 16.52 16.26 3.47
C GLY A 30 17.99 16.18 3.84
N SER A 31 18.84 16.88 3.08
CA SER A 31 20.29 16.96 3.30
C SER A 31 20.71 18.14 4.18
N GLY A 32 19.77 19.00 4.58
CA GLY A 32 20.04 20.17 5.42
C GLY A 32 20.31 19.80 6.88
N ASP A 33 21.17 20.57 7.54
CA ASP A 33 21.41 20.44 8.98
C ASP A 33 20.11 20.70 9.76
N ALA A 34 19.87 19.91 10.80
CA ALA A 34 18.73 20.12 11.69
C ALA A 34 19.01 21.32 12.60
N ALA A 35 18.04 22.22 12.73
CA ALA A 35 18.04 23.28 13.72
C ALA A 35 17.11 22.89 14.87
N THR A 36 17.65 22.86 16.10
CA THR A 36 16.90 22.45 17.29
C THR A 36 16.99 23.51 18.39
N ALA A 37 15.96 23.59 19.21
CA ALA A 37 15.91 24.41 20.42
C ALA A 37 15.28 23.59 21.55
N ARG A 38 15.82 23.77 22.77
CA ARG A 38 15.41 23.01 23.95
C ARG A 38 15.25 23.88 25.18
N ASP A 39 14.42 23.42 26.08
CA ASP A 39 14.13 24.01 27.38
C ASP A 39 13.70 22.92 28.39
N GLY A 40 14.69 22.25 28.99
CA GLY A 40 14.47 21.13 29.90
C GLY A 40 13.92 19.89 29.17
N ASP A 41 12.73 19.44 29.58
CA ASP A 41 12.01 18.29 29.01
C ASP A 41 11.23 18.62 27.72
N ALA A 42 11.30 19.87 27.26
CA ALA A 42 10.69 20.34 26.03
C ALA A 42 11.76 20.60 24.95
N GLY A 43 11.43 20.20 23.72
CA GLY A 43 12.29 20.43 22.57
C GLY A 43 11.47 20.58 21.30
N VAL A 44 11.90 21.48 20.43
CA VAL A 44 11.38 21.64 19.07
C VAL A 44 12.54 21.67 18.09
N GLY A 45 12.33 21.09 16.92
CA GLY A 45 13.35 21.00 15.89
C GLY A 45 12.75 21.05 14.49
N VAL A 46 13.57 21.45 13.54
CA VAL A 46 13.24 21.48 12.13
C VAL A 46 14.41 20.98 11.31
N ARG A 47 14.13 20.20 10.28
CA ARG A 47 15.10 19.78 9.26
C ARG A 47 14.61 20.22 7.89
N GLU A 48 15.50 20.80 7.10
CA GLU A 48 15.17 21.26 5.76
C GLU A 48 15.21 20.11 4.75
N ALA A 49 14.12 19.97 3.98
CA ALA A 49 13.97 18.93 2.95
C ALA A 49 14.28 19.46 1.53
N CYS A 50 14.07 20.75 1.29
CA CYS A 50 14.29 21.38 -0.01
C CYS A 50 14.86 22.79 0.18
N PRO A 51 16.19 23.00 -0.02
CA PRO A 51 16.84 24.31 0.10
C PRO A 51 16.52 25.28 -1.06
N GLY A 52 15.92 24.79 -2.15
CA GLY A 52 15.75 25.52 -3.41
C GLY A 52 14.57 26.49 -3.49
N VAL A 53 13.70 26.54 -2.49
CA VAL A 53 12.50 27.41 -2.48
C VAL A 53 12.80 28.67 -1.69
N THR A 54 13.63 29.52 -2.27
CA THR A 54 13.80 30.90 -1.77
C THR A 54 12.88 31.80 -2.57
N THR A 55 12.32 32.81 -1.93
CA THR A 55 11.70 33.95 -2.60
C THR A 55 12.76 35.01 -2.87
N GLU A 56 12.59 35.84 -3.90
CA GLU A 56 13.58 36.87 -4.30
C GLU A 56 13.93 37.85 -3.15
N ASP A 57 13.06 38.01 -2.16
CA ASP A 57 13.28 38.86 -0.97
C ASP A 57 14.23 38.24 0.09
N ASP A 58 14.59 36.95 -0.02
CA ASP A 58 15.32 36.22 1.04
C ASP A 58 16.84 36.48 1.05
N GLY A 59 17.34 37.37 0.17
CA GLY A 59 18.73 37.87 0.21
C GLY A 59 19.84 36.82 0.07
N GLY A 60 19.51 35.59 -0.38
CA GLY A 60 20.47 34.50 -0.56
C GLY A 60 21.02 33.89 0.74
N GLN A 61 20.48 34.24 1.91
CA GLN A 61 20.82 33.59 3.18
C GLN A 61 19.76 32.54 3.51
N GLY A 62 20.18 31.36 3.97
CA GLY A 62 19.28 30.25 4.33
C GLY A 62 18.13 30.75 5.23
N VAL A 63 16.90 30.48 4.81
CA VAL A 63 15.70 31.00 5.47
C VAL A 63 15.56 30.31 6.84
N ALA A 64 15.65 31.06 7.93
CA ALA A 64 15.46 30.50 9.28
C ALA A 64 14.07 29.87 9.39
N ARG A 65 14.01 28.54 9.58
CA ARG A 65 12.78 27.74 9.79
C ARG A 65 12.50 27.46 11.27
N LEU A 66 13.51 27.74 12.10
CA LEU A 66 13.43 27.84 13.54
C LEU A 66 13.56 29.32 13.91
N ALA A 67 12.60 29.88 14.63
CA ALA A 67 12.61 31.29 15.02
C ALA A 67 12.43 31.42 16.54
N VAL A 68 13.11 32.40 17.15
CA VAL A 68 13.01 32.70 18.58
C VAL A 68 12.56 34.14 18.73
N ALA A 69 11.48 34.36 19.47
CA ALA A 69 10.90 35.69 19.64
C ALA A 69 11.84 36.58 20.47
N ARG A 70 11.76 37.90 20.28
CA ARG A 70 12.53 38.87 21.07
C ARG A 70 12.21 38.67 22.57
N GLY A 71 13.25 38.46 23.39
CA GLY A 71 13.11 38.11 24.81
C GLY A 71 13.06 36.60 25.10
N GLY A 72 13.05 35.76 24.07
CA GLY A 72 13.23 34.31 24.17
C GLY A 72 12.07 33.54 24.79
N ARG A 73 10.88 34.16 24.90
CA ARG A 73 9.69 33.49 25.45
C ARG A 73 9.16 32.41 24.52
N PHE A 74 9.01 32.75 23.23
CA PHE A 74 8.45 31.85 22.23
C PHE A 74 9.53 31.33 21.29
N THR A 75 9.46 30.03 21.00
CA THR A 75 10.29 29.38 19.97
C THR A 75 9.37 28.65 18.99
N LEU A 76 9.53 28.93 17.69
CA LEU A 76 8.73 28.35 16.60
C LEU A 76 9.60 27.41 15.77
N ALA A 77 9.07 26.21 15.48
CA ALA A 77 9.47 25.39 14.34
C ALA A 77 8.35 25.43 13.28
N LEU A 78 8.71 25.76 12.03
CA LEU A 78 7.77 25.92 10.93
C LEU A 78 8.13 25.00 9.74
N ASP A 79 7.18 24.18 9.30
CA ASP A 79 7.15 23.58 7.97
C ASP A 79 6.04 24.24 7.16
N GLY A 80 6.38 25.20 6.30
CA GLY A 80 5.38 25.88 5.50
C GLY A 80 5.89 27.07 4.71
N GLU A 81 4.97 27.65 3.93
CA GLU A 81 5.19 28.83 3.10
C GLU A 81 4.00 29.79 3.26
N LEU A 82 4.27 31.09 3.40
CA LEU A 82 3.24 32.13 3.45
C LEU A 82 3.11 32.85 2.10
N TYR A 83 1.92 32.78 1.51
CA TYR A 83 1.58 33.46 0.26
C TYR A 83 1.19 34.94 0.46
N ASN A 84 0.82 35.33 1.68
CA ASN A 84 0.56 36.73 2.07
C ASN A 84 1.64 37.32 3.00
N ARG A 85 2.88 36.83 2.89
CA ARG A 85 3.99 37.24 3.76
C ARG A 85 4.22 38.75 3.73
N ALA A 86 4.26 39.34 2.54
CA ALA A 86 4.53 40.76 2.35
C ALA A 86 3.46 41.64 3.00
N GLU A 87 2.18 41.29 2.83
CA GLU A 87 1.07 42.02 3.46
C GLU A 87 1.11 41.88 4.99
N LEU A 88 1.30 40.66 5.51
CA LEU A 88 1.38 40.42 6.96
C LEU A 88 2.56 41.11 7.62
N ARG A 89 3.72 41.09 6.97
CA ARG A 89 4.91 41.80 7.44
C ARG A 89 4.64 43.29 7.56
N ALA A 90 4.07 43.91 6.52
CA ALA A 90 3.73 45.33 6.55
C ALA A 90 2.77 45.65 7.70
N ASP A 91 1.72 44.84 7.91
CA ASP A 91 0.79 45.01 9.04
C ASP A 91 1.52 44.93 10.39
N LEU A 92 2.41 43.96 10.58
CA LEU A 92 3.16 43.77 11.83
C LEU A 92 4.21 44.87 12.06
N GLU A 93 4.84 45.39 11.01
CA GLU A 93 5.74 46.55 11.09
C GLU A 93 4.99 47.79 11.59
N THR A 94 3.73 48.00 11.17
CA THR A 94 2.90 49.10 11.70
C THR A 94 2.54 48.92 13.19
N LEU A 95 2.57 47.69 13.69
CA LEU A 95 2.35 47.35 15.09
C LEU A 95 3.64 47.37 15.93
N GLY A 96 4.78 47.73 15.32
CA GLY A 96 6.06 47.89 16.01
C GLY A 96 6.92 46.63 16.06
N HIS A 97 6.65 45.63 15.23
CA HIS A 97 7.53 44.48 15.06
C HIS A 97 8.66 44.83 14.07
N ASP A 98 9.90 44.58 14.48
CA ASP A 98 11.08 44.73 13.62
C ASP A 98 11.46 43.36 13.02
N PHE A 99 11.76 43.31 11.73
CA PHE A 99 12.18 42.09 11.03
C PHE A 99 13.64 42.18 10.59
N GLY A 100 14.36 41.06 10.68
CA GLY A 100 15.70 40.93 10.13
C GLY A 100 15.63 40.66 8.63
N VAL A 101 15.71 39.38 8.27
CA VAL A 101 15.51 38.93 6.88
C VAL A 101 14.03 38.90 6.53
N GLY A 102 13.14 38.74 7.53
CA GLY A 102 11.70 38.65 7.33
C GLY A 102 11.27 37.31 6.76
N SER A 103 11.87 36.22 7.25
CA SER A 103 11.50 34.85 6.85
C SER A 103 10.03 34.54 7.19
N ASP A 104 9.48 33.50 6.55
CA ASP A 104 8.14 33.00 6.92
C ASP A 104 8.06 32.70 8.42
N ALA A 105 9.10 32.10 9.02
CA ALA A 105 9.10 31.79 10.45
C ALA A 105 9.13 33.06 11.32
N GLU A 106 9.88 34.09 10.94
CA GLU A 106 9.88 35.38 11.67
C GLU A 106 8.49 36.04 11.63
N VAL A 107 7.84 36.08 10.46
CA VAL A 107 6.51 36.67 10.28
C VAL A 107 5.45 35.88 11.04
N VAL A 108 5.46 34.55 10.96
CA VAL A 108 4.53 33.69 11.73
C VAL A 108 4.74 33.88 13.24
N LEU A 109 5.97 33.93 13.71
CA LEU A 109 6.26 34.08 15.14
C LEU A 109 5.87 35.47 15.66
N ALA A 110 6.07 36.52 14.86
CA ALA A 110 5.61 37.87 15.18
C ALA A 110 4.07 37.93 15.24
N ALA A 111 3.37 37.35 14.26
CA ALA A 111 1.91 37.24 14.26
C ALA A 111 1.39 36.48 15.49
N PHE A 112 2.03 35.38 15.87
CA PHE A 112 1.69 34.61 17.06
C PHE A 112 1.98 35.39 18.36
N THR A 113 3.07 36.15 18.40
CA THR A 113 3.43 36.97 19.58
C THR A 113 2.42 38.11 19.78
N GLU A 114 1.97 38.72 18.69
CA GLU A 114 1.04 39.85 18.70
C GLU A 114 -0.40 39.42 18.99
N TRP A 115 -0.90 38.40 18.28
CA TRP A 115 -2.31 38.02 18.29
C TRP A 115 -2.58 36.63 18.89
N GLY A 116 -1.55 35.95 19.40
CA GLY A 116 -1.68 34.56 19.89
C GLY A 116 -2.15 33.62 18.78
N THR A 117 -2.96 32.64 19.16
CA THR A 117 -3.56 31.69 18.21
C THR A 117 -4.54 32.32 17.24
N ASP A 118 -5.08 33.50 17.54
CA ASP A 118 -6.05 34.18 16.67
C ASP A 118 -5.36 34.78 15.45
N GLY A 119 -4.04 35.01 15.54
CA GLY A 119 -3.19 35.39 14.41
C GLY A 119 -3.11 34.29 13.34
N LEU A 120 -3.35 33.02 13.68
CA LEU A 120 -3.25 31.91 12.74
C LEU A 120 -4.28 31.99 11.62
N ASP A 121 -5.47 32.56 11.88
CA ASP A 121 -6.50 32.74 10.85
C ASP A 121 -6.16 33.87 9.85
N ARG A 122 -5.09 34.65 10.10
CA ARG A 122 -4.61 35.67 9.17
C ARG A 122 -3.57 35.15 8.18
N LEU A 123 -3.01 33.97 8.44
CA LEU A 123 -2.01 33.34 7.57
C LEU A 123 -2.70 32.80 6.30
N ASP A 124 -2.18 33.16 5.12
CA ASP A 124 -2.54 32.55 3.84
C ASP A 124 -1.32 31.75 3.36
N GLY A 125 -1.41 30.42 3.45
CA GLY A 125 -0.25 29.56 3.24
C GLY A 125 -0.54 28.10 3.50
N ALA A 126 0.42 27.25 3.13
CA ALA A 126 0.44 25.84 3.52
C ALA A 126 1.46 25.68 4.65
N PHE A 127 1.02 25.33 5.86
CA PHE A 127 1.90 25.28 7.02
C PHE A 127 1.49 24.24 8.08
N ALA A 128 2.50 23.71 8.75
CA ALA A 128 2.43 23.04 10.04
C ALA A 128 3.44 23.70 10.98
N LEU A 129 3.05 23.94 12.22
CA LEU A 129 3.90 24.64 13.19
C LEU A 129 3.85 24.03 14.58
N ALA A 130 4.94 24.21 15.32
CA ALA A 130 5.05 23.96 16.74
C ALA A 130 5.66 25.19 17.43
N VAL A 131 4.94 25.79 18.37
CA VAL A 131 5.39 26.93 19.17
C VAL A 131 5.54 26.49 20.62
N TRP A 132 6.75 26.61 21.16
CA TRP A 132 7.05 26.46 22.57
C TRP A 132 6.92 27.81 23.29
N ASP A 133 6.11 27.87 24.35
CA ASP A 133 6.06 29.00 25.30
C ASP A 133 6.80 28.60 26.58
N ARG A 134 7.99 29.15 26.78
CA ARG A 134 8.85 28.93 27.95
C ARG A 134 8.17 29.32 29.26
N ASP A 135 7.40 30.41 29.25
CA ASP A 135 6.87 31.00 30.48
C ASP A 135 5.69 30.17 31.00
N THR A 136 4.82 29.69 30.10
CA THR A 136 3.69 28.83 30.48
C THR A 136 4.02 27.33 30.46
N ARG A 137 5.19 26.94 29.93
CA ARG A 137 5.57 25.55 29.65
C ARG A 137 4.54 24.80 28.79
N ARG A 138 4.06 25.45 27.72
CA ARG A 138 3.06 24.88 26.81
C ARG A 138 3.60 24.80 25.39
N MET A 139 3.26 23.74 24.69
CA MET A 139 3.53 23.59 23.26
C MET A 139 2.22 23.74 22.48
N THR A 140 2.20 24.64 21.50
CA THR A 140 1.06 24.89 20.62
C THR A 140 1.37 24.37 19.23
N LEU A 141 0.57 23.43 18.75
CA LEU A 141 0.66 22.86 17.41
C LEU A 141 -0.48 23.38 16.54
N ALA A 142 -0.23 23.65 15.27
CA ALA A 142 -1.29 24.00 14.33
C ALA A 142 -0.99 23.55 12.90
N ARG A 143 -2.05 23.38 12.10
CA ARG A 143 -2.00 23.18 10.64
C ARG A 143 -2.80 24.25 9.93
N ASP A 144 -2.47 24.50 8.66
CA ASP A 144 -3.21 25.41 7.79
C ASP A 144 -4.70 25.04 7.65
N HIS A 145 -5.48 25.96 7.08
CA HIS A 145 -6.94 25.90 6.99
C HIS A 145 -7.49 24.63 6.33
N PHE A 146 -6.73 24.02 5.41
CA PHE A 146 -7.14 22.83 4.67
C PHE A 146 -6.34 21.58 5.07
N GLY A 147 -5.30 21.75 5.89
CA GLY A 147 -4.40 20.67 6.30
C GLY A 147 -3.47 20.23 5.17
N VAL A 148 -2.92 21.16 4.38
CA VAL A 148 -1.94 20.85 3.34
C VAL A 148 -0.68 20.22 3.93
N ARG A 149 -0.11 20.79 4.99
CA ARG A 149 1.07 20.21 5.67
C ARG A 149 0.65 19.27 6.81
N PRO A 150 1.05 17.99 6.81
CA PRO A 150 0.75 17.05 7.87
C PRO A 150 1.54 17.35 9.14
N LEU A 151 0.91 17.03 10.27
CA LEU A 151 1.50 17.09 11.60
C LEU A 151 0.81 16.03 12.46
N TYR A 152 1.61 15.21 13.11
CA TYR A 152 1.17 14.08 13.92
C TYR A 152 1.66 14.25 15.35
N LEU A 153 0.91 13.67 16.28
CA LEU A 153 1.29 13.59 17.68
C LEU A 153 0.96 12.20 18.23
N ALA A 154 1.75 11.78 19.22
CA ALA A 154 1.55 10.55 19.96
C ALA A 154 1.92 10.74 21.41
N ARG A 155 1.34 9.91 22.28
CA ARG A 155 1.72 9.86 23.70
C ARG A 155 3.01 9.04 23.81
N ALA A 156 4.02 9.59 24.48
CA ALA A 156 5.13 8.80 25.03
C ALA A 156 4.83 8.55 26.52
N ASP A 157 5.44 7.52 27.14
CA ASP A 157 5.16 7.07 28.53
C ASP A 157 4.66 8.18 29.47
N ASP A 158 5.45 9.24 29.65
CA ASP A 158 5.11 10.40 30.50
C ASP A 158 4.84 11.72 29.72
N GLY A 159 4.99 11.71 28.39
CA GLY A 159 5.09 12.92 27.58
C GLY A 159 4.35 12.87 26.24
N TRP A 160 4.78 13.74 25.34
CA TRP A 160 4.24 13.86 23.99
C TRP A 160 5.37 13.87 22.97
N LEU A 161 5.13 13.22 21.84
CA LEU A 161 5.95 13.28 20.64
C LEU A 161 5.16 13.97 19.54
N VAL A 162 5.85 14.77 18.74
CA VAL A 162 5.28 15.52 17.62
C VAL A 162 6.22 15.35 16.44
N ALA A 163 5.67 15.08 15.26
CA ALA A 163 6.44 15.02 14.03
C ALA A 163 5.58 15.29 12.78
N SER A 164 6.17 15.85 11.73
CA SER A 164 5.56 15.95 10.40
C SER A 164 5.40 14.60 9.70
N GLU A 165 6.15 13.58 10.13
CA GLU A 165 6.11 12.21 9.61
C GLU A 165 5.89 11.18 10.73
N ILE A 166 5.03 10.19 10.48
CA ILE A 166 4.71 9.12 11.43
C ILE A 166 5.95 8.29 11.71
N ARG A 167 6.78 8.02 10.70
CA ARG A 167 8.03 7.27 10.88
C ARG A 167 8.94 7.90 11.94
N GLY A 168 9.00 9.22 12.03
CA GLY A 168 9.76 9.90 13.09
C GLY A 168 9.30 9.49 14.49
N ILE A 169 7.98 9.40 14.71
CA ILE A 169 7.39 8.93 15.97
C ILE A 169 7.73 7.45 16.20
N LEU A 170 7.63 6.59 15.17
CA LEU A 170 7.92 5.16 15.29
C LEU A 170 9.41 4.89 15.59
N GLU A 171 10.33 5.67 15.00
CA GLU A 171 11.78 5.56 15.19
C GLU A 171 12.27 6.17 16.52
N SER A 172 11.41 6.89 17.23
CA SER A 172 11.73 7.35 18.60
C SER A 172 12.01 6.18 19.56
N GLY A 173 11.33 5.03 19.33
CA GLY A 173 11.31 3.89 20.25
C GLY A 173 10.47 4.13 21.52
N LEU A 174 9.74 5.24 21.60
CA LEU A 174 8.94 5.64 22.76
C LEU A 174 7.42 5.50 22.53
N HIS A 175 7.02 4.98 21.37
CA HIS A 175 5.64 4.68 21.03
C HIS A 175 5.51 3.23 20.57
N GLU A 176 4.50 2.52 21.06
CA GLU A 176 4.26 1.12 20.69
C GLU A 176 3.79 1.02 19.23
N ARG A 177 4.50 0.23 18.42
CA ARG A 177 4.13 0.02 17.00
C ARG A 177 2.98 -0.98 16.91
N ARG A 178 1.74 -0.48 16.77
CA ARG A 178 0.54 -1.30 16.59
C ARG A 178 -0.38 -0.78 15.49
N PRO A 179 -1.05 -1.66 14.72
CA PRO A 179 -2.06 -1.25 13.76
C PRO A 179 -3.35 -0.77 14.47
N ASP A 180 -4.03 0.22 13.88
CA ASP A 180 -5.35 0.67 14.31
C ASP A 180 -6.46 -0.11 13.56
N ASP A 181 -6.92 -1.19 14.19
CA ASP A 181 -7.91 -2.12 13.62
C ASP A 181 -9.22 -1.45 13.20
N ARG A 182 -9.64 -0.40 13.92
CA ARG A 182 -10.83 0.38 13.59
C ARG A 182 -10.64 1.13 12.27
N THR A 183 -9.53 1.83 12.11
CA THR A 183 -9.19 2.57 10.88
C THR A 183 -9.01 1.60 9.71
N ILE A 184 -8.36 0.45 9.93
CA ILE A 184 -8.24 -0.63 8.94
C ILE A 184 -9.61 -1.14 8.49
N TYR A 185 -10.53 -1.41 9.43
CA TYR A 185 -11.87 -1.86 9.10
C TYR A 185 -12.61 -0.83 8.24
N ARG A 186 -12.57 0.45 8.62
CA ARG A 186 -13.22 1.53 7.86
C ARG A 186 -12.62 1.67 6.45
N TYR A 187 -11.31 1.56 6.33
CA TYR A 187 -10.60 1.57 5.06
C TYR A 187 -11.01 0.42 4.15
N LEU A 188 -11.03 -0.81 4.65
CA LEU A 188 -11.43 -1.99 3.89
C LEU A 188 -12.94 -2.00 3.60
N ARG A 189 -13.80 -1.59 4.53
CA ARG A 189 -15.26 -1.68 4.38
C ARG A 189 -15.86 -0.53 3.58
N PHE A 190 -15.42 0.69 3.85
CA PHE A 190 -16.08 1.92 3.37
C PHE A 190 -15.28 2.70 2.32
N ARG A 191 -14.01 2.33 2.05
CA ARG A 191 -13.07 3.08 1.18
C ARG A 191 -12.76 4.48 1.73
N VAL A 192 -12.67 4.61 3.04
CA VAL A 192 -12.37 5.89 3.71
C VAL A 192 -11.05 5.82 4.45
N HIS A 193 -10.36 6.95 4.50
CA HIS A 193 -9.09 7.17 5.17
C HIS A 193 -8.90 8.69 5.27
N ASP A 194 -8.13 9.14 6.25
CA ASP A 194 -7.99 10.57 6.59
C ASP A 194 -9.33 11.28 6.91
N ASP A 195 -10.40 10.52 7.20
CA ASP A 195 -11.74 11.03 7.55
C ASP A 195 -11.86 11.39 9.04
N SER A 196 -10.85 11.02 9.83
CA SER A 196 -10.77 11.28 11.26
C SER A 196 -9.34 11.61 11.70
N ARG A 197 -9.16 11.83 13.00
CA ARG A 197 -7.83 12.07 13.61
C ARG A 197 -6.98 10.81 13.72
N SER A 198 -7.60 9.64 13.72
CA SER A 198 -6.90 8.36 13.87
C SER A 198 -6.12 8.03 12.61
N THR A 199 -4.83 7.75 12.76
CA THR A 199 -4.02 7.17 11.67
C THR A 199 -4.20 5.65 11.63
N PHE A 200 -3.57 5.00 10.66
CA PHE A 200 -3.49 3.52 10.64
C PHE A 200 -2.60 2.97 11.77
N PHE A 201 -1.87 3.81 12.50
CA PHE A 201 -1.10 3.42 13.67
C PHE A 201 -1.87 3.77 14.95
N ALA A 202 -2.11 2.76 15.80
CA ALA A 202 -2.82 2.95 17.04
C ALA A 202 -2.08 3.97 17.94
N GLY A 203 -2.83 4.96 18.46
CA GLY A 203 -2.31 5.98 19.35
C GLY A 203 -1.52 7.12 18.68
N ILE A 204 -1.33 7.09 17.36
CA ILE A 204 -0.79 8.22 16.59
C ILE A 204 -1.96 8.97 15.96
N GLU A 205 -2.11 10.24 16.31
CA GLU A 205 -3.18 11.10 15.84
C GLU A 205 -2.65 12.24 14.96
N ARG A 206 -3.41 12.60 13.92
CA ARG A 206 -3.16 13.81 13.13
C ARG A 206 -3.75 15.05 13.80
N VAL A 207 -3.03 16.16 13.76
CA VAL A 207 -3.59 17.50 14.04
C VAL A 207 -4.62 17.81 12.94
N GLY A 208 -5.77 18.38 13.30
CA GLY A 208 -6.83 18.70 12.33
C GLY A 208 -6.48 19.89 11.43
N ALA A 209 -7.13 19.98 10.27
CA ALA A 209 -7.08 21.19 9.44
C ALA A 209 -7.73 22.38 10.19
N GLY A 210 -7.10 23.55 10.16
CA GLY A 210 -7.62 24.74 10.84
C GLY A 210 -7.70 24.61 12.37
N GLU A 211 -6.94 23.67 12.96
CA GLU A 211 -6.96 23.36 14.39
C GLU A 211 -5.68 23.80 15.10
N VAL A 212 -5.83 24.22 16.35
CA VAL A 212 -4.76 24.29 17.35
C VAL A 212 -4.88 23.13 18.34
N VAL A 213 -3.74 22.51 18.65
CA VAL A 213 -3.57 21.58 19.77
C VAL A 213 -2.61 22.23 20.77
N THR A 214 -3.01 22.33 22.03
CA THR A 214 -2.14 22.82 23.11
C THR A 214 -1.80 21.67 24.05
N LEU A 215 -0.50 21.44 24.24
CA LEU A 215 0.06 20.42 25.13
C LEU A 215 0.70 21.10 26.33
N GLY A 216 0.52 20.54 27.53
CA GLY A 216 1.10 21.07 28.76
C GLY A 216 0.66 20.30 29.99
N ALA A 217 1.48 20.28 31.03
CA ALA A 217 1.15 19.60 32.29
C ALA A 217 -0.03 20.28 33.05
N ASP A 218 -0.25 21.57 32.81
CA ASP A 218 -1.35 22.35 33.37
C ASP A 218 -2.64 22.28 32.53
N VAL A 219 -2.58 21.63 31.36
CA VAL A 219 -3.74 21.39 30.49
C VAL A 219 -4.46 20.13 30.98
N PRO A 220 -5.80 20.16 31.19
CA PRO A 220 -6.54 18.97 31.59
C PRO A 220 -6.34 17.80 30.62
N GLY A 221 -5.90 16.65 31.14
CA GLY A 221 -5.56 15.48 30.31
C GLY A 221 -4.29 15.64 29.48
N GLY A 222 -3.51 16.70 29.69
CA GLY A 222 -2.25 16.99 29.01
C GLY A 222 -2.40 17.56 27.59
N LEU A 223 -3.63 17.70 27.09
CA LEU A 223 -3.93 18.08 25.71
C LEU A 223 -5.29 18.77 25.60
N GLU A 224 -5.33 19.90 24.89
CA GLU A 224 -6.54 20.62 24.52
C GLU A 224 -6.57 20.85 23.00
N ARG A 225 -7.76 20.77 22.39
CA ARG A 225 -7.97 20.97 20.95
C ARG A 225 -9.05 22.00 20.72
N ARG A 226 -8.82 22.91 19.76
CA ARG A 226 -9.86 23.83 19.28
C ARG A 226 -9.58 24.31 17.86
N PRO A 227 -10.62 24.61 17.05
CA PRO A 227 -10.42 25.32 15.80
C PRO A 227 -9.89 26.74 16.09
N TYR A 228 -8.95 27.22 15.27
CA TYR A 228 -8.57 28.64 15.27
C TYR A 228 -9.30 29.43 14.17
N THR A 229 -9.96 28.73 13.24
CA THR A 229 -10.69 29.31 12.12
C THR A 229 -12.13 28.85 12.11
N ARG A 230 -13.01 29.68 11.54
CA ARG A 230 -14.43 29.35 11.29
C ARG A 230 -14.71 29.00 9.84
N LEU A 231 -13.67 28.81 9.02
CA LEU A 231 -13.81 28.60 7.57
C LEU A 231 -14.84 27.52 7.21
N ARG A 232 -14.81 26.35 7.87
CA ARG A 232 -15.79 25.28 7.60
C ARG A 232 -17.24 25.73 7.83
N GLU A 233 -17.49 26.43 8.93
CA GLU A 233 -18.83 26.97 9.26
C GLU A 233 -19.23 28.08 8.29
N GLU A 234 -18.27 28.93 7.91
CA GLU A 234 -18.44 30.03 6.96
C GLU A 234 -18.86 29.49 5.58
N LEU A 235 -18.15 28.49 5.05
CA LEU A 235 -18.45 27.88 3.76
C LEU A 235 -19.84 27.20 3.76
N ALA A 236 -20.23 26.55 4.86
CA ALA A 236 -21.57 26.00 5.02
C ALA A 236 -22.66 27.09 5.10
N ALA A 237 -22.35 28.27 5.62
CA ALA A 237 -23.27 29.40 5.70
C ALA A 237 -23.46 30.11 4.36
N LEU A 238 -22.38 30.30 3.58
CA LEU A 238 -22.40 30.96 2.28
C LEU A 238 -23.36 30.29 1.28
N GLY A 239 -23.48 28.96 1.32
CA GLY A 239 -24.39 28.21 0.47
C GLY A 239 -25.89 28.48 0.72
N LYS A 240 -26.27 29.14 1.82
CA LYS A 240 -27.68 29.39 2.18
C LYS A 240 -28.32 30.56 1.44
N ALA A 241 -27.52 31.51 0.95
CA ALA A 241 -27.98 32.68 0.21
C ALA A 241 -27.13 32.87 -1.05
N PRO A 242 -27.20 31.94 -2.02
CA PRO A 242 -26.26 31.89 -3.12
C PRO A 242 -26.46 33.03 -4.12
N ARG A 243 -25.34 33.57 -4.63
CA ARG A 243 -25.31 34.51 -5.75
C ARG A 243 -25.64 33.81 -7.05
N ALA A 244 -26.60 34.36 -7.81
CA ALA A 244 -26.99 33.84 -9.12
C ALA A 244 -25.82 33.86 -10.11
N TYR A 245 -25.73 32.82 -10.95
CA TYR A 245 -24.68 32.69 -11.96
C TYR A 245 -24.85 33.68 -13.12
N SER A 246 -23.74 34.22 -13.63
CA SER A 246 -23.68 35.08 -14.82
C SER A 246 -22.29 35.06 -15.46
N PRO A 247 -22.12 35.54 -16.70
CA PRO A 247 -20.79 35.69 -17.31
C PRO A 247 -19.84 36.56 -16.49
N ALA A 248 -20.35 37.57 -15.77
CA ALA A 248 -19.55 38.39 -14.87
C ALA A 248 -19.02 37.57 -13.67
N VAL A 249 -19.79 36.61 -13.15
CA VAL A 249 -19.33 35.68 -12.11
C VAL A 249 -18.18 34.80 -12.62
N ALA A 250 -18.25 34.32 -13.87
CA ALA A 250 -17.15 33.56 -14.47
C ALA A 250 -15.88 34.41 -14.66
N ALA A 251 -16.01 35.68 -15.04
CA ALA A 251 -14.88 36.60 -15.14
C ALA A 251 -14.25 36.90 -13.77
N GLU A 252 -15.07 37.11 -12.74
CA GLU A 252 -14.62 37.32 -11.35
C GLU A 252 -13.91 36.07 -10.80
N PHE A 253 -14.45 34.87 -11.07
CA PHE A 253 -13.79 33.61 -10.77
C PHE A 253 -12.41 33.52 -11.41
N ARG A 254 -12.29 33.88 -12.70
CA ARG A 254 -11.01 33.90 -13.41
C ARG A 254 -10.03 34.83 -12.70
N THR A 255 -10.44 36.04 -12.34
CA THR A 255 -9.59 37.00 -11.61
C THR A 255 -9.07 36.42 -10.29
N LEU A 256 -9.94 35.79 -9.51
CA LEU A 256 -9.56 35.17 -8.22
C LEU A 256 -8.60 33.99 -8.43
N LEU A 257 -8.88 33.11 -9.40
CA LEU A 257 -7.99 31.98 -9.68
C LEU A 257 -6.64 32.45 -10.24
N THR A 258 -6.61 33.48 -11.10
CA THR A 258 -5.35 34.09 -11.56
C THR A 258 -4.56 34.69 -10.40
N ALA A 259 -5.22 35.34 -9.44
CA ALA A 259 -4.56 35.85 -8.23
C ALA A 259 -3.99 34.72 -7.37
N ALA A 260 -4.75 33.64 -7.19
CA ALA A 260 -4.32 32.45 -6.45
C ALA A 260 -3.09 31.77 -7.10
N VAL A 261 -3.06 31.67 -8.44
CA VAL A 261 -1.92 31.19 -9.22
C VAL A 261 -0.74 32.14 -9.06
N ARG A 262 -0.94 33.45 -9.21
CA ARG A 262 0.13 34.45 -9.10
C ARG A 262 0.84 34.40 -7.75
N ARG A 263 0.08 34.38 -6.64
CA ARG A 263 0.66 34.29 -5.30
C ARG A 263 1.53 33.04 -5.12
N ARG A 264 1.08 31.90 -5.67
CA ARG A 264 1.75 30.61 -5.60
C ARG A 264 2.85 30.42 -6.65
N ALA A 265 2.93 31.28 -7.66
CA ALA A 265 4.01 31.28 -8.63
C ALA A 265 5.24 32.09 -8.16
N THR A 266 5.16 32.78 -7.02
CA THR A 266 6.29 33.54 -6.46
C THR A 266 7.44 32.59 -6.07
N SER A 267 8.54 32.59 -6.83
CA SER A 267 9.69 31.72 -6.63
C SER A 267 10.95 32.36 -7.24
N SER A 268 12.11 32.15 -6.63
CA SER A 268 13.42 32.49 -7.23
C SER A 268 13.83 31.51 -8.35
N GLY A 269 13.25 30.30 -8.36
CA GLY A 269 13.46 29.27 -9.37
C GLY A 269 12.34 29.22 -10.43
N ARG A 270 12.45 28.25 -11.36
CA ARG A 270 11.42 28.00 -12.37
C ARG A 270 10.12 27.55 -11.72
N VAL A 271 9.00 27.84 -12.37
CA VAL A 271 7.67 27.37 -11.95
C VAL A 271 7.10 26.56 -13.10
N GLY A 272 6.55 25.40 -12.78
CA GLY A 272 5.90 24.53 -13.75
C GLY A 272 4.60 23.95 -13.23
N THR A 273 3.95 23.14 -14.05
CA THR A 273 2.64 22.56 -13.77
C THR A 273 2.66 21.04 -13.89
N ALA A 274 2.06 20.34 -12.92
CA ALA A 274 1.71 18.92 -13.08
C ALA A 274 0.48 18.82 -14.01
N LEU A 275 0.71 18.56 -15.30
CA LEU A 275 -0.31 18.61 -16.35
C LEU A 275 -0.87 17.22 -16.61
N SER A 276 -2.18 17.03 -16.40
CA SER A 276 -2.82 15.71 -16.55
C SER A 276 -3.76 15.63 -17.76
N GLY A 277 -3.90 16.68 -18.56
CA GLY A 277 -4.95 16.78 -19.60
C GLY A 277 -6.38 16.96 -19.03
N GLY A 278 -6.51 17.08 -17.72
CA GLY A 278 -7.76 17.45 -17.05
C GLY A 278 -7.98 18.96 -17.05
N LEU A 279 -9.24 19.38 -16.88
CA LEU A 279 -9.60 20.81 -16.87
C LEU A 279 -8.85 21.62 -15.80
N ASP A 280 -8.61 21.05 -14.63
CA ASP A 280 -8.00 21.75 -13.49
C ASP A 280 -6.53 22.08 -13.76
N SER A 281 -5.74 21.06 -14.09
CA SER A 281 -4.32 21.23 -14.40
C SER A 281 -4.09 22.05 -15.68
N ALA A 282 -4.97 21.91 -16.69
CA ALA A 282 -4.96 22.77 -17.86
C ALA A 282 -5.22 24.25 -17.52
N ALA A 283 -6.18 24.52 -16.63
CA ALA A 283 -6.46 25.89 -16.17
C ALA A 283 -5.27 26.49 -15.43
N ILE A 284 -4.58 25.71 -14.58
CA ILE A 284 -3.35 26.17 -13.92
C ILE A 284 -2.27 26.50 -14.95
N ALA A 285 -1.99 25.62 -15.91
CA ALA A 285 -0.96 25.85 -16.92
C ALA A 285 -1.24 27.11 -17.77
N ALA A 286 -2.49 27.31 -18.20
CA ALA A 286 -2.88 28.48 -18.97
C ALA A 286 -2.86 29.79 -18.17
N LEU A 287 -3.22 29.75 -16.89
CA LEU A 287 -3.16 30.94 -16.04
C LEU A 287 -1.74 31.27 -15.59
N LEU A 288 -0.87 30.26 -15.43
CA LEU A 288 0.54 30.47 -15.18
C LEU A 288 1.19 31.18 -16.38
N ASP A 289 0.87 30.77 -17.61
CA ASP A 289 1.31 31.45 -18.85
C ASP A 289 0.90 32.93 -18.87
N VAL A 290 -0.35 33.23 -18.49
CA VAL A 290 -0.84 34.62 -18.36
C VAL A 290 -0.03 35.40 -17.33
N VAL A 291 0.21 34.82 -16.15
CA VAL A 291 0.95 35.48 -15.06
C VAL A 291 2.41 35.75 -15.44
N GLU A 292 3.09 34.79 -16.06
CA GLU A 292 4.49 34.93 -16.51
C GLU A 292 4.62 35.97 -17.64
N HIS A 293 3.60 36.11 -18.49
CA HIS A 293 3.60 37.14 -19.54
C HIS A 293 3.34 38.55 -18.97
N GLU A 294 2.54 38.68 -17.92
CA GLU A 294 2.26 39.96 -17.25
C GLU A 294 3.46 40.47 -16.43
N SER A 295 4.32 39.58 -15.94
CA SER A 295 5.49 39.93 -15.11
C SER A 295 6.66 40.53 -15.92
N GLY A 296 6.58 40.55 -17.25
CA GLY A 296 7.56 41.21 -18.12
C GLY A 296 8.91 40.48 -18.25
N ARG A 297 8.98 39.20 -17.84
CA ARG A 297 10.13 38.32 -18.11
C ARG A 297 10.33 38.17 -19.62
N SER A 298 11.58 38.02 -20.06
CA SER A 298 11.88 37.86 -21.49
C SER A 298 11.22 36.58 -22.02
N ALA A 299 10.76 36.59 -23.27
CA ALA A 299 10.11 35.41 -23.88
C ALA A 299 11.00 34.15 -23.92
N ALA A 300 12.32 34.29 -23.75
CA ALA A 300 13.26 33.18 -23.65
C ALA A 300 13.41 32.64 -22.21
N ASP A 301 13.05 33.43 -21.20
CA ASP A 301 13.15 33.09 -19.77
C ASP A 301 11.79 32.70 -19.16
N ALA A 302 10.68 32.92 -19.87
CA ALA A 302 9.31 32.65 -19.45
C ALA A 302 8.76 31.27 -19.92
N VAL A 303 9.63 30.26 -20.05
CA VAL A 303 9.22 28.90 -20.41
C VAL A 303 8.88 28.13 -19.13
N GLN A 304 7.60 27.82 -18.92
CA GLN A 304 7.18 26.96 -17.80
C GLN A 304 7.46 25.49 -18.12
N ASP A 305 7.80 24.70 -17.12
CA ASP A 305 7.88 23.25 -17.27
C ASP A 305 6.49 22.61 -17.09
N THR A 306 6.20 21.56 -17.85
CA THR A 306 5.00 20.75 -17.65
C THR A 306 5.37 19.29 -17.54
N TRP A 307 4.88 18.61 -16.49
CA TRP A 307 5.09 17.17 -16.31
C TRP A 307 3.78 16.43 -16.46
N SER A 308 3.72 15.54 -17.45
CA SER A 308 2.51 14.80 -17.80
C SER A 308 2.76 13.31 -17.74
N ALA A 309 2.05 12.62 -16.84
CA ALA A 309 2.00 11.17 -16.86
C ALA A 309 0.99 10.69 -17.91
N VAL A 310 1.46 9.91 -18.86
CA VAL A 310 0.67 9.43 -20.00
C VAL A 310 0.69 7.90 -20.08
N TYR A 311 -0.37 7.32 -20.63
CA TYR A 311 -0.55 5.87 -20.72
C TYR A 311 -1.03 5.46 -22.12
N PRO A 312 -0.15 5.54 -23.14
CA PRO A 312 -0.53 5.33 -24.53
C PRO A 312 -1.30 4.02 -24.76
N GLY A 313 -2.47 4.12 -25.37
CA GLY A 313 -3.30 2.97 -25.74
C GLY A 313 -4.03 2.28 -24.58
N SER A 314 -3.96 2.83 -23.37
CA SER A 314 -4.77 2.38 -22.24
C SER A 314 -6.15 3.04 -22.24
N ARG A 315 -7.08 2.53 -21.43
CA ARG A 315 -8.41 3.15 -21.30
C ARG A 315 -8.39 4.56 -20.68
N ASN A 316 -7.33 4.91 -19.95
CA ASN A 316 -7.18 6.20 -19.28
C ASN A 316 -6.18 7.11 -20.02
N ASP A 317 -5.96 6.89 -21.31
CA ASP A 317 -5.04 7.69 -22.10
C ASP A 317 -5.56 9.13 -22.26
N GLU A 318 -4.78 10.11 -21.77
CA GLU A 318 -5.11 11.54 -21.84
C GLU A 318 -4.14 12.33 -22.75
N VAL A 319 -3.30 11.64 -23.55
CA VAL A 319 -2.28 12.26 -24.43
C VAL A 319 -2.89 13.32 -25.34
N GLU A 320 -4.02 13.04 -25.99
CA GLU A 320 -4.66 14.00 -26.91
C GLU A 320 -5.03 15.32 -26.21
N HIS A 321 -5.39 15.26 -24.92
CA HIS A 321 -5.75 16.46 -24.15
C HIS A 321 -4.52 17.22 -23.67
N VAL A 322 -3.46 16.49 -23.26
CA VAL A 322 -2.17 17.10 -22.94
C VAL A 322 -1.62 17.84 -24.16
N ASP A 323 -1.60 17.17 -25.31
CA ASP A 323 -1.14 17.73 -26.59
C ASP A 323 -1.92 19.00 -26.97
N ALA A 324 -3.25 18.99 -26.79
CA ALA A 324 -4.09 20.15 -27.06
C ALA A 324 -3.75 21.35 -26.17
N VAL A 325 -3.47 21.13 -24.89
CA VAL A 325 -3.08 22.20 -23.96
C VAL A 325 -1.67 22.72 -24.29
N VAL A 326 -0.71 21.82 -24.48
CA VAL A 326 0.68 22.18 -24.86
C VAL A 326 0.69 22.99 -26.16
N ALA A 327 -0.09 22.57 -27.17
CA ALA A 327 -0.22 23.30 -28.42
C ALA A 327 -0.84 24.70 -28.24
N ALA A 328 -1.81 24.86 -27.34
CA ALA A 328 -2.41 26.15 -27.03
C ALA A 328 -1.43 27.13 -26.35
N LEU A 329 -0.41 26.61 -25.68
CA LEU A 329 0.65 27.40 -25.04
C LEU A 329 1.81 27.74 -26.00
N ASP A 330 1.77 27.29 -27.26
CA ASP A 330 2.58 27.76 -28.40
C ASP A 330 4.08 27.96 -28.10
N GLY A 331 4.76 26.87 -27.74
CA GLY A 331 6.22 26.85 -27.53
C GLY A 331 6.71 27.54 -26.25
N ARG A 332 5.80 28.03 -25.40
CA ARG A 332 6.10 28.63 -24.08
C ARG A 332 6.18 27.60 -22.96
N VAL A 333 6.16 26.31 -23.30
CA VAL A 333 6.30 25.22 -22.33
C VAL A 333 7.42 24.28 -22.72
N GLN A 334 8.16 23.83 -21.71
CA GLN A 334 9.03 22.68 -21.81
C GLN A 334 8.23 21.45 -21.35
N GLU A 335 7.89 20.59 -22.30
CA GLU A 335 7.11 19.39 -22.02
C GLU A 335 7.98 18.23 -21.56
N HIS A 336 7.62 17.63 -20.42
CA HIS A 336 8.19 16.40 -19.89
C HIS A 336 7.09 15.33 -19.83
N ARG A 337 7.23 14.28 -20.65
CA ARG A 337 6.31 13.13 -20.65
C ARG A 337 6.88 12.00 -19.81
N ILE A 338 6.05 11.48 -18.92
CA ILE A 338 6.37 10.34 -18.06
C ILE A 338 5.45 9.20 -18.45
N GLU A 339 6.01 8.02 -18.72
CA GLU A 339 5.26 6.83 -19.11
C GLU A 339 5.43 5.72 -18.06
N PRO A 340 4.75 5.78 -16.90
CA PRO A 340 4.90 4.76 -15.88
C PRO A 340 4.41 3.40 -16.38
N THR A 341 5.17 2.35 -16.09
CA THR A 341 4.85 0.97 -16.50
C THR A 341 4.43 0.11 -15.31
N PRO A 342 3.71 -1.02 -15.54
CA PRO A 342 3.42 -1.99 -14.47
C PRO A 342 4.68 -2.56 -13.81
N THR A 343 5.78 -2.73 -14.56
CA THR A 343 7.03 -3.27 -14.03
C THR A 343 7.67 -2.31 -13.03
N GLU A 344 7.77 -1.03 -13.39
CA GLU A 344 8.27 0.00 -12.48
C GLU A 344 7.33 0.18 -11.28
N PHE A 345 6.01 0.11 -11.49
CA PHE A 345 5.05 0.14 -10.40
C PHE A 345 5.30 -0.98 -9.38
N LYS A 346 5.59 -2.20 -9.85
CA LYS A 346 5.98 -3.31 -8.97
C LYS A 346 7.29 -3.01 -8.22
N GLN A 347 8.29 -2.43 -8.89
CA GLN A 347 9.59 -2.12 -8.29
C GLN A 347 9.50 -1.02 -7.22
N ASP A 348 8.74 0.04 -7.52
CA ASP A 348 8.55 1.19 -6.63
C ASP A 348 7.54 0.90 -5.50
N LEU A 349 6.86 -0.26 -5.51
CA LEU A 349 5.67 -0.49 -4.69
C LEU A 349 5.92 -0.36 -3.18
N ARG A 350 7.01 -0.98 -2.69
CA ARG A 350 7.40 -0.89 -1.28
C ARG A 350 7.83 0.51 -0.91
N ASP A 351 8.54 1.20 -1.79
CA ASP A 351 8.98 2.58 -1.55
C ASP A 351 7.80 3.56 -1.51
N LEU A 352 6.80 3.37 -2.38
CA LEU A 352 5.55 4.13 -2.36
C LEU A 352 4.80 3.92 -1.04
N VAL A 353 4.66 2.67 -0.59
CA VAL A 353 4.02 2.34 0.70
C VAL A 353 4.76 2.99 1.87
N ARG A 354 6.09 2.87 1.88
CA ARG A 354 6.96 3.46 2.90
C ARG A 354 6.86 4.99 2.91
N THR A 355 6.83 5.62 1.75
CA THR A 355 6.71 7.08 1.57
C THR A 355 5.38 7.60 2.07
N GLN A 356 4.30 6.89 1.79
CA GLN A 356 2.95 7.33 2.13
C GLN A 356 2.62 7.13 3.60
N GLU A 357 3.33 6.21 4.29
CA GLU A 357 3.20 5.81 5.70
C GLU A 357 1.84 5.22 6.08
N GLU A 358 0.78 5.53 5.35
CA GLU A 358 -0.57 5.02 5.53
C GLU A 358 -1.11 4.48 4.19
N PRO A 359 -1.95 3.43 4.21
CA PRO A 359 -2.57 2.87 3.01
C PRO A 359 -3.29 3.87 2.09
N LEU A 360 -3.32 3.56 0.80
CA LEU A 360 -3.84 4.35 -0.31
C LEU A 360 -5.11 3.71 -0.89
N VAL A 361 -6.14 4.50 -1.23
CA VAL A 361 -7.37 3.91 -1.82
C VAL A 361 -7.25 3.53 -3.28
N SER A 362 -6.31 4.10 -4.03
CA SER A 362 -6.01 3.77 -5.44
C SER A 362 -4.51 3.87 -5.72
N THR A 363 -4.10 3.36 -6.88
CA THR A 363 -2.77 3.60 -7.44
C THR A 363 -2.60 5.01 -8.03
N GLY A 364 -3.58 5.92 -7.92
CA GLY A 364 -3.48 7.27 -8.46
C GLY A 364 -2.35 8.10 -7.82
N ALA A 365 -2.06 7.87 -6.53
CA ALA A 365 -0.92 8.51 -5.87
C ALA A 365 0.43 8.11 -6.51
N TYR A 366 0.52 6.93 -7.15
CA TYR A 366 1.73 6.51 -7.87
C TYR A 366 1.97 7.32 -9.14
N THR A 367 0.91 7.73 -9.84
CA THR A 367 1.00 8.63 -11.00
C THR A 367 1.71 9.93 -10.60
N GLN A 368 1.27 10.54 -9.50
CA GLN A 368 1.88 11.76 -8.98
C GLN A 368 3.29 11.53 -8.42
N TYR A 369 3.53 10.39 -7.75
CA TYR A 369 4.87 9.99 -7.32
C TYR A 369 5.88 10.01 -8.49
N ARG A 370 5.50 9.44 -9.65
CA ARG A 370 6.35 9.45 -10.85
C ARG A 370 6.53 10.83 -11.47
N VAL A 371 5.48 11.66 -11.47
CA VAL A 371 5.53 13.06 -11.92
C VAL A 371 6.50 13.86 -11.05
N LEU A 372 6.39 13.76 -9.72
CA LEU A 372 7.25 14.52 -8.80
C LEU A 372 8.68 13.99 -8.77
N ARG A 373 8.90 12.68 -8.96
CA ARG A 373 10.25 12.14 -9.19
C ARG A 373 10.89 12.78 -10.42
N ALA A 374 10.17 12.88 -11.55
CA ALA A 374 10.69 13.56 -12.73
C ALA A 374 10.90 15.06 -12.50
N ALA A 375 9.98 15.72 -11.79
CA ALA A 375 10.11 17.14 -11.47
C ALA A 375 11.32 17.45 -10.58
N SER A 376 11.75 16.51 -9.72
CA SER A 376 12.95 16.66 -8.88
C SER A 376 14.27 16.72 -9.65
N GLU A 377 14.27 16.35 -10.92
CA GLU A 377 15.42 16.59 -11.82
C GLU A 377 15.55 18.08 -12.20
N SER A 378 14.56 18.90 -11.83
CA SER A 378 14.57 20.36 -11.97
C SER A 378 14.46 21.04 -10.61
N ASP A 379 15.04 22.23 -10.47
CA ASP A 379 14.88 23.09 -9.28
C ASP A 379 13.52 23.84 -9.28
N SER A 380 12.49 23.27 -9.90
CA SER A 380 11.22 23.95 -10.14
C SER A 380 10.22 23.79 -9.00
N VAL A 381 9.45 24.86 -8.76
CA VAL A 381 8.19 24.78 -8.00
C VAL A 381 7.11 24.23 -8.91
N VAL A 382 6.33 23.27 -8.42
CA VAL A 382 5.25 22.63 -9.18
C VAL A 382 3.89 23.12 -8.69
N LEU A 383 3.09 23.67 -9.59
CA LEU A 383 1.68 23.94 -9.36
C LEU A 383 0.85 22.72 -9.75
N ASP A 384 -0.07 22.33 -8.86
CA ASP A 384 -0.92 21.16 -9.04
C ASP A 384 -2.41 21.54 -8.88
N GLY A 385 -3.29 20.85 -9.62
CA GLY A 385 -4.72 21.13 -9.71
C GLY A 385 -5.60 20.50 -8.63
N HIS A 386 -5.05 19.83 -7.60
CA HIS A 386 -5.86 19.28 -6.51
C HIS A 386 -6.70 20.34 -5.78
N GLY A 387 -7.87 19.95 -5.29
CA GLY A 387 -8.89 20.85 -4.73
C GLY A 387 -9.91 21.33 -5.75
N GLY A 388 -9.61 21.28 -7.06
CA GLY A 388 -10.55 21.69 -8.10
C GLY A 388 -11.78 20.77 -8.20
N ASP A 389 -11.64 19.45 -8.01
CA ASP A 389 -12.78 18.54 -8.04
C ASP A 389 -13.67 18.67 -6.79
N GLU A 390 -13.07 18.83 -5.61
CA GLU A 390 -13.75 18.94 -4.32
C GLU A 390 -14.49 20.27 -4.12
N THR A 391 -13.96 21.37 -4.67
CA THR A 391 -14.56 22.70 -4.50
C THR A 391 -15.57 23.03 -5.61
N LEU A 392 -15.37 22.54 -6.84
CA LEU A 392 -16.16 22.92 -8.02
C LEU A 392 -17.13 21.84 -8.52
N ALA A 393 -17.46 20.86 -7.67
CA ALA A 393 -18.34 19.75 -7.99
C ALA A 393 -17.87 18.89 -9.19
N GLY A 394 -16.61 18.47 -9.17
CA GLY A 394 -15.97 17.73 -10.27
C GLY A 394 -16.28 16.23 -10.36
N PHE A 395 -16.64 15.59 -9.26
CA PHE A 395 -16.91 14.15 -9.25
C PHE A 395 -18.31 13.78 -9.76
N GLY A 396 -18.41 12.62 -10.43
CA GLY A 396 -19.68 12.11 -10.95
C GLY A 396 -20.84 11.97 -9.94
N PRO A 397 -20.62 11.59 -8.66
CA PRO A 397 -21.67 11.60 -7.64
C PRO A 397 -22.32 12.97 -7.42
N HIS A 398 -21.58 14.09 -7.58
CA HIS A 398 -22.11 15.43 -7.37
C HIS A 398 -23.29 15.74 -8.29
N HIS A 399 -23.22 15.33 -9.55
CA HIS A 399 -24.32 15.49 -10.49
C HIS A 399 -25.58 14.74 -10.05
N LEU A 400 -25.45 13.54 -9.47
CA LEU A 400 -26.59 12.78 -8.96
C LEU A 400 -27.22 13.43 -7.72
N ILE A 401 -26.40 14.05 -6.87
CA ILE A 401 -26.86 14.80 -5.70
C ILE A 401 -27.62 16.05 -6.17
N HIS A 402 -27.03 16.80 -7.10
CA HIS A 402 -27.67 17.97 -7.70
C HIS A 402 -29.03 17.65 -8.34
N LEU A 403 -29.14 16.54 -9.08
CA LEU A 403 -30.42 16.11 -9.65
C LEU A 403 -31.49 15.80 -8.58
N ARG A 404 -31.09 15.19 -7.45
CA ARG A 404 -31.99 14.92 -6.33
C ARG A 404 -32.43 16.21 -5.67
N GLU A 405 -31.50 17.10 -5.42
CA GLU A 405 -31.75 18.42 -4.84
C GLU A 405 -32.71 19.24 -5.72
N LEU A 406 -32.46 19.32 -7.03
CA LEU A 406 -33.36 19.95 -7.99
C LEU A 406 -34.74 19.30 -7.96
N ARG A 407 -34.85 17.98 -7.83
CA ARG A 407 -36.16 17.30 -7.76
C ARG A 407 -36.95 17.72 -6.52
N HIS A 408 -36.28 17.98 -5.40
CA HIS A 408 -36.92 18.49 -4.19
C HIS A 408 -37.35 19.96 -4.32
N ARG A 409 -36.60 20.77 -5.09
CA ARG A 409 -36.89 22.20 -5.32
C ARG A 409 -37.93 22.44 -6.43
N SER A 410 -37.79 21.76 -7.58
CA SER A 410 -38.62 21.91 -8.79
C SER A 410 -38.52 20.67 -9.70
N ALA A 411 -39.62 19.94 -9.85
CA ALA A 411 -39.69 18.77 -10.73
C ALA A 411 -39.40 19.11 -12.21
N VAL A 412 -39.78 20.31 -12.66
CA VAL A 412 -39.54 20.76 -14.04
C VAL A 412 -38.05 21.00 -14.28
N SER A 413 -37.37 21.66 -13.34
CA SER A 413 -35.92 21.92 -13.43
C SER A 413 -35.14 20.60 -13.42
N ALA A 414 -35.54 19.66 -12.56
CA ALA A 414 -34.94 18.33 -12.51
C ALA A 414 -35.15 17.54 -13.81
N ALA A 415 -36.35 17.58 -14.40
CA ALA A 415 -36.63 16.92 -15.67
C ALA A 415 -35.82 17.50 -16.84
N SER A 416 -35.69 18.84 -16.88
CA SER A 416 -34.85 19.52 -17.87
C SER A 416 -33.38 19.14 -17.74
N GLU A 417 -32.84 19.16 -16.52
CA GLU A 417 -31.45 18.79 -16.23
C GLU A 417 -31.19 17.31 -16.57
N LEU A 418 -32.11 16.42 -16.20
CA LEU A 418 -32.04 15.00 -16.53
C LEU A 418 -32.02 14.77 -18.04
N GLY A 419 -32.91 15.44 -18.79
CA GLY A 419 -32.99 15.33 -20.24
C GLY A 419 -31.70 15.74 -20.94
N ARG A 420 -31.03 16.78 -20.43
CA ARG A 420 -29.77 17.31 -21.00
C ARG A 420 -28.50 16.56 -20.57
N SER A 421 -28.63 15.68 -19.59
CA SER A 421 -27.53 14.87 -19.05
C SER A 421 -27.66 13.37 -19.33
N LEU A 422 -28.63 12.96 -20.16
CA LEU A 422 -28.86 11.55 -20.50
C LEU A 422 -27.63 10.87 -21.10
N ASP A 423 -26.84 11.59 -21.90
CA ASP A 423 -25.60 11.06 -22.51
C ASP A 423 -24.55 10.74 -21.44
N VAL A 424 -24.42 11.59 -20.42
CA VAL A 424 -23.50 11.42 -19.29
C VAL A 424 -23.96 10.25 -18.41
N LEU A 425 -25.26 10.18 -18.11
CA LEU A 425 -25.84 9.10 -17.31
C LEU A 425 -25.76 7.74 -18.03
N TYR A 426 -25.99 7.72 -19.34
CA TYR A 426 -25.86 6.52 -20.16
C TYR A 426 -24.42 6.01 -20.17
N ARG A 427 -23.43 6.88 -20.39
CA ARG A 427 -22.00 6.53 -20.31
C ARG A 427 -21.62 5.93 -18.95
N ARG A 428 -22.16 6.49 -17.86
CA ARG A 428 -21.93 6.00 -16.49
C ARG A 428 -22.65 4.69 -16.18
N GLY A 429 -23.85 4.49 -16.70
CA GLY A 429 -24.68 3.30 -16.46
C GLY A 429 -24.33 2.08 -17.33
N ARG A 430 -23.73 2.29 -18.51
CA ARG A 430 -23.39 1.23 -19.47
C ARG A 430 -22.56 0.08 -18.88
N PRO A 431 -21.50 0.31 -18.06
CA PRO A 431 -20.74 -0.78 -17.44
C PRO A 431 -21.60 -1.65 -16.50
N LEU A 432 -22.46 -1.03 -15.70
CA LEU A 432 -23.35 -1.73 -14.75
C LEU A 432 -24.37 -2.63 -15.46
N ILE A 433 -24.86 -2.18 -16.62
CA ILE A 433 -25.73 -2.98 -17.50
C ILE A 433 -24.93 -4.15 -18.08
N GLY A 434 -23.69 -3.90 -18.50
CA GLY A 434 -22.76 -4.93 -18.96
C GLY A 434 -22.58 -6.05 -17.92
N ASP A 435 -22.28 -5.72 -16.66
CA ASP A 435 -22.06 -6.73 -15.63
C ASP A 435 -23.30 -7.62 -15.39
N ARG A 436 -24.50 -7.02 -15.41
CA ARG A 436 -25.77 -7.75 -15.33
C ARG A 436 -26.01 -8.67 -16.52
N LEU A 437 -25.71 -8.21 -17.74
CA LEU A 437 -25.87 -9.01 -18.97
C LEU A 437 -24.90 -10.20 -19.02
N HIS A 438 -23.68 -10.03 -18.52
CA HIS A 438 -22.67 -11.10 -18.49
C HIS A 438 -22.81 -12.05 -17.29
N GLY A 439 -23.83 -11.88 -16.44
CA GLY A 439 -24.09 -12.75 -15.30
C GLY A 439 -23.00 -12.72 -14.24
N ARG A 440 -22.24 -11.61 -14.15
CA ARG A 440 -21.16 -11.46 -13.17
C ARG A 440 -21.73 -11.42 -11.76
N LYS A 441 -21.15 -12.23 -10.86
CA LYS A 441 -21.55 -12.25 -9.46
C LYS A 441 -21.02 -11.02 -8.73
N ASP A 442 -21.88 -10.40 -7.93
CA ASP A 442 -21.44 -9.36 -6.99
C ASP A 442 -20.65 -9.99 -5.84
N VAL A 443 -19.64 -9.26 -5.35
CA VAL A 443 -18.76 -9.69 -4.26
C VAL A 443 -18.72 -8.59 -3.21
N PRO A 444 -19.55 -8.68 -2.16
CA PRO A 444 -19.54 -7.71 -1.09
C PRO A 444 -18.20 -7.73 -0.35
N VAL A 445 -17.59 -6.58 -0.11
CA VAL A 445 -16.30 -6.51 0.58
C VAL A 445 -16.34 -7.18 1.96
N ALA A 446 -17.48 -7.12 2.65
CA ALA A 446 -17.66 -7.78 3.95
C ALA A 446 -17.48 -9.31 3.90
N SER A 447 -17.69 -9.97 2.75
CA SER A 447 -17.45 -11.40 2.60
C SER A 447 -15.99 -11.76 2.34
N LEU A 448 -15.11 -10.76 2.26
CA LEU A 448 -13.67 -10.93 2.03
C LEU A 448 -12.86 -10.68 3.30
N LEU A 449 -13.52 -10.22 4.37
CA LEU A 449 -12.91 -9.95 5.66
C LEU A 449 -13.02 -11.19 6.55
N ASP A 450 -12.07 -11.33 7.47
CA ASP A 450 -12.20 -12.30 8.54
C ASP A 450 -13.50 -12.07 9.33
N ALA A 451 -14.13 -13.16 9.76
CA ALA A 451 -15.45 -13.13 10.34
C ALA A 451 -15.47 -12.56 11.76
N ASP A 452 -14.42 -12.80 12.56
CA ASP A 452 -14.30 -12.23 13.91
C ASP A 452 -13.96 -10.74 13.84
N PHE A 453 -13.01 -10.37 12.98
CA PHE A 453 -12.69 -8.97 12.71
C PHE A 453 -13.92 -8.18 12.22
N ALA A 454 -14.66 -8.72 11.26
CA ALA A 454 -15.87 -8.07 10.76
C ALA A 454 -16.97 -7.93 11.82
N ARG A 455 -17.09 -8.89 12.74
CA ARG A 455 -18.03 -8.82 13.86
C ARG A 455 -17.60 -7.78 14.90
N ALA A 456 -16.32 -7.73 15.24
CA ALA A 456 -15.77 -6.81 16.23
C ALA A 456 -16.03 -5.33 15.86
N HIS A 457 -16.04 -5.03 14.56
CA HIS A 457 -16.23 -3.67 14.04
C HIS A 457 -17.58 -3.47 13.34
N ALA A 458 -18.56 -4.35 13.53
CA ALA A 458 -19.85 -4.28 12.84
C ALA A 458 -20.66 -3.01 13.14
N ALA A 459 -20.35 -2.31 14.24
CA ALA A 459 -20.97 -1.03 14.62
C ALA A 459 -20.38 0.18 13.87
N GLU A 460 -19.23 0.03 13.22
CA GLU A 460 -18.63 1.10 12.43
C GLU A 460 -19.51 1.45 11.22
N GLY A 461 -19.57 2.74 10.91
CA GLY A 461 -20.35 3.26 9.79
C GLY A 461 -19.67 4.48 9.17
N TYR A 462 -20.04 4.75 7.92
CA TYR A 462 -19.64 5.97 7.22
C TYR A 462 -20.82 6.52 6.44
N ASP A 463 -21.31 7.66 6.89
CA ASP A 463 -22.41 8.37 6.24
C ASP A 463 -21.86 9.32 5.18
N VAL A 464 -22.56 9.32 4.04
CA VAL A 464 -22.23 10.16 2.89
C VAL A 464 -23.42 11.05 2.62
N GLU A 465 -23.21 12.36 2.64
CA GLU A 465 -24.19 13.34 2.22
C GLU A 465 -24.61 13.09 0.76
N LYS A 466 -25.93 13.01 0.52
CA LYS A 466 -26.54 12.52 -0.73
C LYS A 466 -27.69 13.38 -1.22
N ALA A 467 -28.10 14.38 -0.45
CA ALA A 467 -29.27 15.22 -0.64
C ALA A 467 -28.92 16.68 -0.89
N ASP A 468 -27.85 17.20 -0.28
CA ASP A 468 -27.40 18.59 -0.42
C ASP A 468 -26.01 18.65 -1.07
N LEU A 469 -25.91 19.28 -2.25
CA LEU A 469 -24.64 19.37 -2.96
C LEU A 469 -23.60 20.17 -2.16
N ARG A 470 -24.00 21.27 -1.52
CA ARG A 470 -23.09 22.16 -0.79
C ARG A 470 -22.53 21.48 0.45
N ALA A 471 -23.38 20.83 1.24
CA ALA A 471 -22.96 20.05 2.39
C ALA A 471 -22.00 18.93 1.95
N ARG A 472 -22.26 18.25 0.82
CA ARG A 472 -21.34 17.25 0.27
C ARG A 472 -19.96 17.84 -0.08
N LEU A 473 -19.91 19.02 -0.69
CA LEU A 473 -18.63 19.67 -1.04
C LEU A 473 -17.86 20.12 0.21
N VAL A 474 -18.56 20.60 1.26
CA VAL A 474 -17.92 20.87 2.57
C VAL A 474 -17.29 19.60 3.12
N ASP A 475 -18.02 18.47 3.08
CA ASP A 475 -17.49 17.20 3.55
C ASP A 475 -16.28 16.76 2.72
N ASP A 476 -16.32 16.86 1.40
CA ASP A 476 -15.21 16.49 0.50
C ASP A 476 -13.95 17.34 0.72
N VAL A 477 -14.10 18.62 1.07
CA VAL A 477 -12.98 19.53 1.39
C VAL A 477 -12.33 19.21 2.74
N PHE A 478 -13.10 18.92 3.79
CA PHE A 478 -12.54 18.83 5.16
C PHE A 478 -12.43 17.41 5.73
N THR A 479 -13.21 16.45 5.23
CA THR A 479 -13.32 15.09 5.81
C THR A 479 -13.41 13.96 4.79
N GLY A 480 -13.54 14.29 3.50
CA GLY A 480 -13.74 13.35 2.40
C GLY A 480 -12.46 13.15 1.59
N SER A 481 -12.47 13.48 0.31
CA SER A 481 -11.35 13.15 -0.58
C SER A 481 -10.16 14.10 -0.47
N LEU A 482 -10.36 15.40 -0.22
CA LEU A 482 -9.27 16.38 -0.26
C LEU A 482 -8.17 16.13 0.78
N PRO A 483 -8.47 15.83 2.06
CA PRO A 483 -7.42 15.61 3.07
C PRO A 483 -6.41 14.53 2.67
N ALA A 484 -6.91 13.40 2.15
CA ALA A 484 -6.07 12.33 1.64
C ALA A 484 -5.21 12.76 0.44
N ARG A 485 -5.80 13.49 -0.51
CA ARG A 485 -5.08 13.98 -1.71
C ARG A 485 -3.96 14.95 -1.36
N LEU A 486 -4.20 15.84 -0.40
CA LEU A 486 -3.20 16.76 0.10
C LEU A 486 -2.06 16.01 0.79
N ARG A 487 -2.38 15.03 1.65
CA ARG A 487 -1.36 14.15 2.26
C ARG A 487 -0.55 13.43 1.19
N TYR A 488 -1.18 12.81 0.19
CA TYR A 488 -0.46 12.08 -0.86
C TYR A 488 0.53 12.97 -1.59
N THR A 489 0.07 14.17 -1.96
CA THR A 489 0.89 15.14 -2.67
C THR A 489 2.06 15.57 -1.83
N ASP A 490 1.83 15.95 -0.59
CA ASP A 490 2.87 16.42 0.30
C ASP A 490 3.88 15.31 0.67
N LYS A 491 3.44 14.06 0.88
CA LYS A 491 4.33 12.90 1.08
C LYS A 491 5.22 12.62 -0.15
N ASN A 492 4.63 12.61 -1.34
CA ASN A 492 5.38 12.42 -2.59
C ASN A 492 6.34 13.59 -2.83
N ALA A 493 5.89 14.82 -2.62
CA ALA A 493 6.67 16.04 -2.75
C ALA A 493 7.92 15.98 -1.86
N ARG A 494 7.75 15.64 -0.58
CA ARG A 494 8.88 15.49 0.35
C ARG A 494 9.85 14.40 -0.08
N ALA A 495 9.35 13.23 -0.49
CA ALA A 495 10.20 12.12 -0.93
C ALA A 495 11.20 12.49 -2.04
N PHE A 496 10.85 13.48 -2.86
CA PHE A 496 11.69 13.96 -3.96
C PHE A 496 12.18 15.40 -3.80
N GLY A 497 11.98 16.02 -2.64
CA GLY A 497 12.39 17.40 -2.39
C GLY A 497 11.75 18.44 -3.33
N VAL A 498 10.54 18.21 -3.84
CA VAL A 498 9.86 19.10 -4.81
C VAL A 498 8.81 19.96 -4.11
N ALA A 499 8.87 21.28 -4.21
CA ALA A 499 7.81 22.12 -3.67
C ALA A 499 6.56 22.11 -4.55
N VAL A 500 5.48 21.58 -4.01
CA VAL A 500 4.17 21.56 -4.67
C VAL A 500 3.23 22.57 -4.03
N ARG A 501 2.49 23.33 -4.85
CA ARG A 501 1.52 24.35 -4.42
C ARG A 501 0.18 24.15 -5.12
N MET A 502 -0.91 24.47 -4.42
CA MET A 502 -2.28 24.14 -4.81
C MET A 502 -3.15 25.41 -4.93
N PRO A 503 -3.35 25.98 -6.14
CA PRO A 503 -4.12 27.21 -6.30
C PRO A 503 -5.62 27.06 -6.03
N PHE A 504 -6.21 25.87 -6.22
CA PHE A 504 -7.65 25.66 -5.99
C PHE A 504 -8.06 25.61 -4.51
N VAL A 505 -7.10 25.50 -3.59
CA VAL A 505 -7.34 25.61 -2.14
C VAL A 505 -7.03 27.01 -1.62
N ASP A 506 -7.05 28.02 -2.49
CA ASP A 506 -7.02 29.42 -2.07
C ASP A 506 -8.30 29.80 -1.32
N ARG A 507 -8.15 30.40 -0.14
CA ARG A 507 -9.26 30.63 0.78
C ARG A 507 -10.31 31.58 0.19
N ASP A 508 -9.88 32.61 -0.52
CA ASP A 508 -10.78 33.61 -1.08
C ASP A 508 -11.49 33.07 -2.32
N LEU A 509 -10.78 32.28 -3.14
CA LEU A 509 -11.39 31.51 -4.22
C LEU A 509 -12.45 30.53 -3.69
N VAL A 510 -12.13 29.76 -2.65
CA VAL A 510 -13.05 28.78 -2.06
C VAL A 510 -14.28 29.48 -1.48
N ARG A 511 -14.11 30.57 -0.72
CA ARG A 511 -15.25 31.38 -0.23
C ARG A 511 -16.15 31.85 -1.37
N PHE A 512 -15.54 32.39 -2.44
CA PHE A 512 -16.29 32.84 -3.60
C PHE A 512 -17.13 31.70 -4.21
N VAL A 513 -16.51 30.54 -4.45
CA VAL A 513 -17.17 29.35 -5.04
C VAL A 513 -18.31 28.84 -4.16
N PHE A 514 -18.13 28.82 -2.84
CA PHE A 514 -19.15 28.38 -1.89
C PHE A 514 -20.33 29.36 -1.75
N GLY A 515 -20.14 30.62 -2.12
CA GLY A 515 -21.21 31.62 -2.21
C GLY A 515 -22.01 31.63 -3.51
N LEU A 516 -21.68 30.80 -4.50
CA LEU A 516 -22.40 30.77 -5.79
C LEU A 516 -23.67 29.90 -5.74
N ALA A 517 -24.56 30.06 -6.71
CA ALA A 517 -25.65 29.12 -6.95
C ALA A 517 -25.13 27.78 -7.50
N ASP A 518 -25.87 26.69 -7.25
CA ASP A 518 -25.45 25.33 -7.65
C ASP A 518 -25.28 25.20 -9.16
N ASP A 519 -26.00 26.00 -9.95
CA ASP A 519 -25.90 26.03 -11.40
C ASP A 519 -24.58 26.63 -11.91
N ALA A 520 -23.82 27.33 -11.06
CA ALA A 520 -22.44 27.72 -11.33
C ALA A 520 -21.46 26.54 -11.19
N LEU A 521 -21.85 25.49 -10.45
CA LEU A 521 -21.02 24.31 -10.23
C LEU A 521 -21.40 23.17 -11.17
N VAL A 522 -22.69 22.83 -11.25
CA VAL A 522 -23.22 21.72 -12.04
C VAL A 522 -24.32 22.22 -12.96
N LYS A 523 -24.18 21.98 -14.26
CA LYS A 523 -25.21 22.31 -15.24
C LYS A 523 -25.18 21.41 -16.46
N ASP A 524 -26.37 21.03 -16.93
CA ASP A 524 -26.61 20.17 -18.09
C ASP A 524 -25.75 18.89 -18.07
N GLY A 525 -25.61 18.28 -16.88
CA GLY A 525 -24.82 17.06 -16.67
C GLY A 525 -23.32 17.25 -16.50
N VAL A 526 -22.84 18.48 -16.48
CA VAL A 526 -21.41 18.82 -16.47
C VAL A 526 -21.08 19.59 -15.19
N GLY A 527 -20.05 19.12 -14.47
CA GLY A 527 -19.49 19.82 -13.31
C GLY A 527 -18.49 20.92 -13.72
N LYS A 528 -18.10 21.75 -12.75
CA LYS A 528 -17.13 22.85 -12.90
C LYS A 528 -17.54 23.92 -13.91
N ARG A 529 -18.83 24.22 -14.03
CA ARG A 529 -19.32 25.17 -15.06
C ARG A 529 -18.60 26.52 -14.99
N VAL A 530 -18.46 27.11 -13.80
CA VAL A 530 -17.79 28.41 -13.62
C VAL A 530 -16.33 28.38 -14.10
N LEU A 531 -15.60 27.30 -13.84
CA LEU A 531 -14.23 27.12 -14.32
C LEU A 531 -14.19 26.97 -15.84
N ARG A 532 -15.08 26.16 -16.42
CA ARG A 532 -15.17 25.97 -17.88
C ARG A 532 -15.42 27.29 -18.59
N ASP A 533 -16.42 28.03 -18.15
CA ASP A 533 -16.78 29.31 -18.76
C ASP A 533 -15.68 30.37 -18.54
N ALA A 534 -15.02 30.37 -17.38
CA ALA A 534 -13.89 31.25 -17.08
C ALA A 534 -12.68 30.99 -17.98
N MET A 535 -12.42 29.74 -18.36
CA MET A 535 -11.27 29.35 -19.19
C MET A 535 -11.54 29.42 -20.71
N ARG A 536 -12.76 29.75 -21.15
CA ARG A 536 -13.05 29.94 -22.57
C ARG A 536 -12.17 31.03 -23.16
N GLY A 537 -11.57 30.74 -24.32
CA GLY A 537 -10.63 31.62 -24.99
C GLY A 537 -9.19 31.54 -24.48
N LEU A 538 -8.93 30.87 -23.34
CA LEU A 538 -7.57 30.51 -22.89
C LEU A 538 -7.23 29.04 -23.18
N LEU A 539 -8.22 28.15 -23.06
CA LEU A 539 -8.06 26.73 -23.34
C LEU A 539 -8.82 26.32 -24.60
N PRO A 540 -8.37 25.26 -25.30
CA PRO A 540 -9.11 24.68 -26.41
C PRO A 540 -10.50 24.19 -25.97
N ASP A 541 -11.50 24.36 -26.85
CA ASP A 541 -12.87 23.88 -26.60
C ASP A 541 -12.91 22.35 -26.41
N SER A 542 -11.99 21.59 -27.01
CA SER A 542 -11.85 20.14 -26.79
C SER A 542 -11.55 19.75 -25.34
N VAL A 543 -10.93 20.66 -24.57
CA VAL A 543 -10.65 20.50 -23.13
C VAL A 543 -11.80 21.09 -22.30
N VAL A 544 -12.26 22.29 -22.65
CA VAL A 544 -13.29 23.02 -21.90
C VAL A 544 -14.67 22.36 -21.98
N ASP A 545 -15.04 21.76 -23.11
CA ASP A 545 -16.35 21.13 -23.31
C ASP A 545 -16.33 19.61 -23.04
N ARG A 546 -15.18 19.08 -22.60
CA ARG A 546 -15.01 17.65 -22.27
C ARG A 546 -15.99 17.19 -21.19
N ARG A 547 -16.86 16.25 -21.53
CA ARG A 547 -17.91 15.71 -20.63
C ARG A 547 -17.52 14.41 -19.93
N ASP A 548 -16.50 13.73 -20.42
CA ASP A 548 -15.90 12.54 -19.86
C ASP A 548 -14.76 12.93 -18.91
N LYS A 549 -14.98 12.76 -17.60
CA LYS A 549 -13.90 12.91 -16.61
C LYS A 549 -13.20 11.57 -16.46
N VAL A 550 -11.93 11.52 -16.85
CA VAL A 550 -10.99 10.50 -16.41
C VAL A 550 -10.23 11.09 -15.22
N GLY A 551 -10.08 10.32 -14.14
CA GLY A 551 -9.25 10.74 -13.01
C GLY A 551 -7.79 10.42 -13.33
N ALA A 552 -6.86 11.25 -12.85
CA ALA A 552 -5.41 10.99 -12.91
C ALA A 552 -5.08 9.72 -12.09
N THR A 553 -5.28 8.57 -12.73
CA THR A 553 -5.15 7.25 -12.14
C THR A 553 -4.45 6.36 -13.14
N THR A 554 -3.54 5.52 -12.64
CA THR A 554 -2.90 4.51 -13.48
C THR A 554 -3.97 3.59 -14.10
N PRO A 555 -3.67 2.89 -15.20
CA PRO A 555 -4.49 1.79 -15.72
C PRO A 555 -4.54 0.58 -14.77
N GLN A 556 -4.97 0.79 -13.53
CA GLN A 556 -4.83 -0.11 -12.38
C GLN A 556 -5.34 -1.52 -12.68
N GLY A 557 -6.52 -1.63 -13.30
CA GLY A 557 -7.08 -2.93 -13.70
C GLY A 557 -6.19 -3.66 -14.73
N GLU A 558 -5.72 -2.96 -15.76
CA GLU A 558 -4.83 -3.54 -16.76
C GLU A 558 -3.48 -3.94 -16.15
N TRP A 559 -2.95 -3.11 -15.24
CA TRP A 559 -1.70 -3.37 -14.55
C TRP A 559 -1.80 -4.59 -13.63
N PHE A 560 -2.86 -4.71 -12.84
CA PHE A 560 -3.06 -5.88 -11.99
C PHE A 560 -3.29 -7.16 -12.82
N MET A 561 -3.88 -7.06 -14.02
CA MET A 561 -3.95 -8.21 -14.93
C MET A 561 -2.56 -8.63 -15.45
N ARG A 562 -1.68 -7.66 -15.76
CA ARG A 562 -0.29 -7.94 -16.17
C ARG A 562 0.56 -8.45 -15.00
N LEU A 563 0.31 -7.95 -13.80
CA LEU A 563 0.99 -8.30 -12.56
C LEU A 563 0.27 -9.38 -11.77
N LYS A 564 -0.70 -10.09 -12.37
CA LYS A 564 -1.61 -10.99 -11.66
C LYS A 564 -0.87 -12.04 -10.83
N ASN A 565 0.26 -12.54 -11.31
CA ASN A 565 1.07 -13.54 -10.60
C ASN A 565 1.71 -12.96 -9.33
N HIS A 566 2.15 -11.69 -9.37
CA HIS A 566 2.67 -11.00 -8.19
C HIS A 566 1.55 -10.75 -7.17
N VAL A 567 0.40 -10.21 -7.62
CA VAL A 567 -0.76 -9.99 -6.75
C VAL A 567 -1.26 -11.30 -6.14
N TYR A 568 -1.30 -12.38 -6.93
CA TYR A 568 -1.58 -13.72 -6.42
C TYR A 568 -0.55 -14.16 -5.38
N GLY A 569 0.74 -13.97 -5.64
CA GLY A 569 1.81 -14.32 -4.72
C GLY A 569 1.64 -13.66 -3.35
N GLU A 570 1.29 -12.36 -3.32
CA GLU A 570 1.02 -11.65 -2.07
C GLU A 570 -0.22 -12.21 -1.35
N PHE A 571 -1.34 -12.43 -2.05
CA PHE A 571 -2.54 -13.02 -1.43
C PHE A 571 -2.36 -14.48 -0.99
N LEU A 572 -1.40 -15.19 -1.56
CA LEU A 572 -1.04 -16.58 -1.21
C LEU A 572 0.05 -16.65 -0.14
N SER A 573 0.65 -15.53 0.24
CA SER A 573 1.72 -15.51 1.23
C SER A 573 1.23 -15.97 2.61
N GLU A 574 2.15 -16.54 3.39
CA GLU A 574 1.89 -16.91 4.77
C GLU A 574 1.55 -15.68 5.62
N SER A 575 2.22 -14.54 5.39
CA SER A 575 1.92 -13.29 6.09
C SER A 575 0.48 -12.85 5.87
N PHE A 576 -0.01 -12.88 4.61
CA PHE A 576 -1.40 -12.55 4.28
C PHE A 576 -2.40 -13.51 4.93
N ALA A 577 -2.11 -14.81 4.92
CA ALA A 577 -2.97 -15.85 5.53
C ALA A 577 -3.14 -15.64 7.04
N ASN A 578 -2.05 -15.24 7.71
CA ASN A 578 -1.99 -15.08 9.16
C ASN A 578 -2.51 -13.71 9.63
N ARG A 579 -2.87 -12.79 8.73
CA ARG A 579 -3.46 -11.50 9.14
C ARG A 579 -4.86 -11.72 9.73
N PRO A 580 -5.21 -11.04 10.83
CA PRO A 580 -6.55 -11.12 11.41
C PRO A 580 -7.62 -10.40 10.57
N TYR A 581 -7.28 -9.85 9.39
CA TYR A 581 -8.14 -8.95 8.64
C TYR A 581 -8.90 -9.61 7.48
N PHE A 582 -8.36 -10.69 6.92
CA PHE A 582 -8.79 -11.23 5.62
C PHE A 582 -9.33 -12.66 5.74
N ASP A 583 -10.39 -12.98 4.99
CA ASP A 583 -10.69 -14.36 4.62
C ASP A 583 -9.89 -14.67 3.36
N GLN A 584 -8.70 -15.26 3.52
CA GLN A 584 -7.78 -15.52 2.42
C GLN A 584 -8.44 -16.32 1.28
N THR A 585 -9.23 -17.34 1.62
CA THR A 585 -9.91 -18.17 0.62
C THR A 585 -10.93 -17.33 -0.19
N ALA A 586 -11.70 -16.48 0.48
CA ALA A 586 -12.65 -15.60 -0.18
C ALA A 586 -11.95 -14.55 -1.07
N VAL A 587 -10.84 -13.97 -0.61
CA VAL A 587 -10.02 -13.03 -1.40
C VAL A 587 -9.47 -13.70 -2.66
N LEU A 588 -8.87 -14.89 -2.54
CA LEU A 588 -8.32 -15.63 -3.68
C LEU A 588 -9.40 -15.98 -4.72
N HIS A 589 -10.57 -16.46 -4.28
CA HIS A 589 -11.70 -16.73 -5.18
C HIS A 589 -12.25 -15.46 -5.82
N ALA A 590 -12.28 -14.34 -5.10
CA ALA A 590 -12.72 -13.07 -5.63
C ALA A 590 -11.76 -12.56 -6.72
N PHE A 591 -10.45 -12.63 -6.46
CA PHE A 591 -9.43 -12.23 -7.43
C PHE A 591 -9.40 -13.15 -8.66
N GLU A 592 -9.52 -14.46 -8.47
CA GLU A 592 -9.65 -15.42 -9.58
C GLU A 592 -10.89 -15.15 -10.42
N GLY A 593 -12.02 -14.90 -9.75
CA GLY A 593 -13.27 -14.59 -10.43
C GLY A 593 -13.17 -13.29 -11.23
N TRP A 594 -12.37 -12.32 -10.78
CA TRP A 594 -12.08 -11.08 -11.49
C TRP A 594 -11.26 -11.31 -12.75
N ILE A 595 -10.16 -12.08 -12.64
CA ILE A 595 -9.29 -12.46 -13.77
C ILE A 595 -10.08 -13.22 -14.84
N LYS A 596 -10.98 -14.12 -14.43
CA LYS A 596 -11.85 -14.90 -15.32
C LYS A 596 -13.08 -14.11 -15.81
N GLY A 597 -13.31 -12.89 -15.29
CA GLY A 597 -14.45 -12.06 -15.64
C GLY A 597 -15.82 -12.60 -15.18
N THR A 598 -15.82 -13.45 -14.15
CA THR A 598 -17.01 -14.15 -13.60
C THR A 598 -17.67 -13.43 -12.43
N ASN A 599 -17.00 -12.42 -11.86
CA ASN A 599 -17.54 -11.57 -10.81
C ASN A 599 -17.28 -10.09 -11.13
N SER A 600 -17.83 -9.19 -10.31
CA SER A 600 -17.78 -7.74 -10.49
C SER A 600 -16.99 -7.00 -9.41
N ILE A 601 -16.06 -7.67 -8.73
CA ILE A 601 -15.16 -6.99 -7.79
C ILE A 601 -14.36 -5.91 -8.55
N ASP A 602 -14.22 -4.74 -7.95
CA ASP A 602 -13.51 -3.63 -8.58
C ASP A 602 -12.01 -3.66 -8.26
N SER A 603 -11.19 -3.07 -9.13
CA SER A 603 -9.73 -3.06 -8.96
C SER A 603 -9.28 -2.34 -7.69
N MET A 604 -10.07 -1.39 -7.16
CA MET A 604 -9.73 -0.66 -5.93
C MET A 604 -9.91 -1.55 -4.72
N THR A 605 -10.89 -2.46 -4.72
CA THR A 605 -11.02 -3.46 -3.66
C THR A 605 -9.82 -4.39 -3.63
N VAL A 606 -9.37 -4.88 -4.79
CA VAL A 606 -8.12 -5.67 -4.90
C VAL A 606 -6.92 -4.86 -4.39
N TRP A 607 -6.78 -3.61 -4.82
CA TRP A 607 -5.70 -2.73 -4.39
C TRP A 607 -5.67 -2.54 -2.88
N ARG A 608 -6.81 -2.27 -2.23
CA ARG A 608 -6.84 -2.00 -0.79
C ARG A 608 -6.35 -3.18 0.04
N MET A 609 -6.66 -4.40 -0.39
CA MET A 609 -6.18 -5.62 0.28
C MET A 609 -4.67 -5.78 0.10
N LEU A 610 -4.21 -5.65 -1.15
CA LEU A 610 -2.78 -5.73 -1.48
C LEU A 610 -1.98 -4.65 -0.75
N ASN A 611 -2.44 -3.40 -0.79
CA ASN A 611 -1.76 -2.26 -0.21
C ASN A 611 -1.75 -2.30 1.33
N LEU A 612 -2.83 -2.80 1.97
CA LEU A 612 -2.83 -3.03 3.40
C LEU A 612 -1.81 -4.12 3.78
N GLU A 613 -1.75 -5.23 3.06
CA GLU A 613 -0.75 -6.27 3.31
C GLU A 613 0.67 -5.74 3.17
N LEU A 614 0.96 -5.01 2.10
CA LEU A 614 2.28 -4.43 1.89
C LEU A 614 2.66 -3.40 2.97
N TRP A 615 1.67 -2.65 3.46
CA TRP A 615 1.86 -1.73 4.59
C TRP A 615 2.11 -2.49 5.90
N LEU A 616 1.41 -3.60 6.14
CA LEU A 616 1.65 -4.45 7.31
C LEU A 616 3.07 -5.05 7.28
N GLN A 617 3.49 -5.57 6.12
CA GLN A 617 4.86 -6.05 5.90
C GLN A 617 5.91 -4.96 6.11
N GLU A 618 5.65 -3.74 5.65
CA GLU A 618 6.61 -2.63 5.74
C GLU A 618 6.84 -2.14 7.18
N PHE A 619 5.79 -2.11 8.00
CA PHE A 619 5.81 -1.40 9.28
C PHE A 619 5.69 -2.28 10.52
N PHE A 620 5.25 -3.54 10.40
CA PHE A 620 4.99 -4.41 11.56
C PHE A 620 5.71 -5.74 11.51
N ASP A 621 6.11 -6.21 10.32
CA ASP A 621 6.84 -7.46 10.23
C ASP A 621 8.34 -7.22 10.48
N GLU A 622 8.98 -8.14 11.20
CA GLU A 622 10.43 -8.11 11.38
C GLU A 622 11.10 -8.32 10.03
N ARG A 623 11.86 -7.30 9.59
CA ARG A 623 12.77 -7.49 8.47
C ARG A 623 13.94 -8.34 8.96
N GLU A 624 14.15 -9.48 8.31
CA GLU A 624 15.53 -9.94 8.18
C GLU A 624 16.31 -8.80 7.52
N PRO A 625 17.44 -8.35 8.08
CA PRO A 625 18.22 -7.30 7.46
C PRO A 625 18.56 -7.73 6.03
N GLU A 626 18.08 -6.99 5.03
CA GLU A 626 18.65 -7.07 3.68
C GLU A 626 20.07 -6.51 3.80
N ASP A 627 21.07 -7.40 3.96
CA ASP A 627 22.46 -7.04 3.78
C ASP A 627 22.65 -6.75 2.28
N PRO A 628 22.88 -5.48 1.88
CA PRO A 628 22.99 -5.11 0.47
C PRO A 628 24.20 -5.75 -0.22
N GLY A 629 25.06 -6.46 0.52
CA GLY A 629 26.29 -7.08 0.04
C GLY A 629 26.43 -8.59 0.26
N GLN A 630 25.50 -9.28 0.94
CA GLN A 630 25.58 -10.74 1.05
C GLN A 630 24.74 -11.41 -0.04
N ALA A 631 25.44 -12.05 -0.98
CA ALA A 631 24.82 -13.12 -1.75
C ALA A 631 24.18 -14.11 -0.76
N GLU A 632 22.92 -14.47 -1.01
CA GLU A 632 22.13 -15.45 -0.26
C GLU A 632 23.06 -16.59 0.21
N HIS A 633 23.24 -16.77 1.53
CA HIS A 633 24.09 -17.86 2.03
C HIS A 633 23.42 -19.19 1.68
N VAL A 634 23.84 -19.77 0.57
CA VAL A 634 23.37 -21.06 0.09
C VAL A 634 24.07 -22.14 0.90
N LYS A 635 23.32 -22.78 1.82
CA LYS A 635 23.85 -23.93 2.58
C LYS A 635 24.45 -24.99 1.67
N THR A 636 25.49 -25.66 2.13
CA THR A 636 26.07 -26.81 1.42
C THR A 636 25.28 -28.10 1.67
N ASP A 637 25.53 -29.15 0.88
CA ASP A 637 24.91 -30.47 1.11
C ASP A 637 25.43 -31.16 2.39
N TYR A 638 26.48 -30.62 3.01
CA TYR A 638 27.11 -31.14 4.23
C TYR A 638 26.67 -30.39 5.49
N GLU A 639 25.78 -29.40 5.36
CA GLU A 639 25.26 -28.59 6.46
C GLU A 639 23.80 -28.98 6.79
N PRO A 640 23.43 -28.97 8.09
CA PRO A 640 22.04 -29.18 8.47
C PRO A 640 21.16 -28.02 8.01
N ASN A 641 19.87 -28.30 7.84
CA ASN A 641 18.86 -27.26 7.73
C ASN A 641 18.75 -26.46 9.04
N ALA A 642 18.18 -25.26 8.99
CA ALA A 642 18.14 -24.38 10.15
C ALA A 642 17.40 -25.07 11.31
N ARG A 643 18.02 -25.08 12.51
CA ARG A 643 17.50 -25.74 13.73
C ARG A 643 17.38 -27.28 13.64
N LYS A 644 17.96 -27.92 12.62
CA LYS A 644 17.99 -29.39 12.45
C LYS A 644 19.39 -29.96 12.71
N GLN A 645 19.50 -31.28 12.82
CA GLN A 645 20.77 -31.97 13.04
C GLN A 645 21.01 -33.03 11.96
N LEU A 646 22.28 -33.19 11.56
CA LEU A 646 22.67 -34.26 10.63
C LEU A 646 22.59 -35.63 11.32
N ASP A 647 22.98 -35.71 12.59
CA ASP A 647 23.04 -36.97 13.34
C ASP A 647 21.73 -37.26 14.06
N LEU A 648 21.37 -38.55 14.10
CA LEU A 648 20.27 -39.07 14.90
C LEU A 648 20.66 -40.47 15.41
N VAL A 649 20.35 -40.74 16.68
CA VAL A 649 20.29 -42.12 17.20
C VAL A 649 18.83 -42.53 17.23
N THR A 650 18.47 -43.52 16.42
CA THR A 650 17.10 -44.04 16.34
C THR A 650 16.74 -44.79 17.62
N GLU A 651 15.43 -44.97 17.88
CA GLU A 651 14.93 -45.67 19.07
C GLU A 651 15.42 -47.13 19.17
N ASP A 652 15.75 -47.77 18.04
CA ASP A 652 16.34 -49.11 17.98
C ASP A 652 17.87 -49.12 18.17
N GLY A 653 18.48 -47.97 18.48
CA GLY A 653 19.90 -47.82 18.79
C GLY A 653 20.80 -47.62 17.57
N THR A 654 20.25 -47.44 16.37
CA THR A 654 21.02 -47.20 15.15
C THR A 654 21.46 -45.73 15.07
N ALA A 655 22.76 -45.48 15.04
CA ALA A 655 23.29 -44.14 14.78
C ALA A 655 23.32 -43.88 13.26
N VAL A 656 22.74 -42.76 12.82
CA VAL A 656 22.71 -42.35 11.41
C VAL A 656 23.16 -40.90 11.24
N ARG A 657 23.86 -40.61 10.13
CA ARG A 657 24.16 -39.26 9.67
C ARG A 657 23.44 -38.98 8.35
N ARG A 658 22.69 -37.88 8.29
CA ARG A 658 21.68 -37.59 7.27
C ARG A 658 21.98 -36.26 6.61
N TYR A 659 22.23 -36.28 5.31
CA TYR A 659 22.60 -35.13 4.49
C TYR A 659 21.41 -34.69 3.64
N PRO A 660 20.62 -33.69 4.09
CA PRO A 660 19.54 -33.12 3.29
C PRO A 660 20.11 -32.31 2.12
N LEU A 661 19.87 -32.76 0.89
CA LEU A 661 20.45 -32.17 -0.33
C LEU A 661 19.59 -31.02 -0.83
N ARG A 662 20.19 -29.85 -1.05
CA ARG A 662 19.47 -28.69 -1.59
C ARG A 662 19.33 -28.82 -3.11
N THR A 663 18.11 -28.74 -3.60
CA THR A 663 17.81 -28.87 -5.04
C THR A 663 17.20 -27.60 -5.58
N GLU A 664 17.27 -27.43 -6.90
CA GLU A 664 16.32 -26.55 -7.57
C GLU A 664 14.90 -27.17 -7.49
N LEU A 665 13.88 -26.36 -7.79
CA LEU A 665 12.51 -26.87 -7.87
C LEU A 665 12.39 -27.90 -8.99
N TYR A 666 11.68 -28.99 -8.71
CA TYR A 666 11.29 -29.98 -9.70
C TYR A 666 10.03 -29.51 -10.43
N ALA A 667 10.08 -29.54 -11.76
CA ALA A 667 8.96 -29.30 -12.65
C ALA A 667 8.36 -30.61 -13.15
N ARG A 668 7.17 -30.54 -13.74
CA ARG A 668 6.48 -31.71 -14.31
C ARG A 668 7.27 -32.32 -15.48
N GLU A 669 7.96 -31.49 -16.24
CA GLU A 669 8.71 -31.87 -17.42
C GLU A 669 10.12 -32.38 -17.11
N ASP A 670 10.54 -32.33 -15.84
CA ASP A 670 11.88 -32.77 -15.44
C ASP A 670 11.99 -34.30 -15.48
N ASP A 671 13.13 -34.77 -15.99
CA ASP A 671 13.55 -36.15 -15.84
C ASP A 671 14.00 -36.38 -14.39
N LEU A 672 13.15 -37.07 -13.61
CA LEU A 672 13.40 -37.37 -12.21
C LEU A 672 14.75 -38.09 -12.01
N GLU A 673 15.08 -39.07 -12.85
CA GLU A 673 16.30 -39.86 -12.71
C GLU A 673 17.53 -39.00 -13.00
N ALA A 674 17.56 -38.33 -14.16
CA ALA A 674 18.71 -37.54 -14.58
C ALA A 674 19.00 -36.39 -13.60
N LYS A 675 17.96 -35.66 -13.19
CA LYS A 675 18.09 -34.51 -12.28
C LYS A 675 18.52 -34.94 -10.88
N THR A 676 17.92 -36.02 -10.36
CA THR A 676 18.28 -36.56 -9.03
C THR A 676 19.71 -37.07 -8.99
N LEU A 677 20.16 -37.75 -10.04
CA LEU A 677 21.53 -38.25 -10.14
C LEU A 677 22.56 -37.13 -10.16
N GLY A 678 22.24 -35.98 -10.78
CA GLY A 678 23.10 -34.80 -10.73
C GLY A 678 23.40 -34.35 -9.30
N TYR A 679 22.41 -34.39 -8.40
CA TYR A 679 22.60 -34.05 -6.99
C TYR A 679 23.35 -35.12 -6.19
N VAL A 680 23.11 -36.40 -6.48
CA VAL A 680 23.86 -37.51 -5.87
C VAL A 680 25.34 -37.45 -6.28
N GLU A 681 25.63 -37.21 -7.56
CA GLU A 681 26.99 -37.04 -8.08
C GLU A 681 27.67 -35.81 -7.47
N ARG A 682 26.95 -34.69 -7.38
CA ARG A 682 27.44 -33.47 -6.71
C ARG A 682 27.87 -33.78 -5.27
N PHE A 683 27.02 -34.46 -4.50
CA PHE A 683 27.34 -34.85 -3.13
C PHE A 683 28.61 -35.70 -3.02
N PHE A 684 28.78 -36.74 -3.85
CA PHE A 684 29.98 -37.57 -3.75
C PHE A 684 31.24 -36.88 -4.29
N SER A 685 31.09 -35.99 -5.27
CA SER A 685 32.21 -35.22 -5.83
C SER A 685 32.78 -34.20 -4.84
N GLY A 686 31.93 -33.57 -4.03
CA GLY A 686 32.36 -32.59 -3.02
C GLY A 686 32.78 -33.21 -1.68
N LEU A 687 32.46 -34.48 -1.45
CA LEU A 687 32.68 -35.15 -0.16
C LEU A 687 34.16 -35.16 0.29
N PRO A 688 35.17 -35.30 -0.60
CA PRO A 688 36.58 -35.20 -0.23
C PRO A 688 36.97 -33.83 0.37
N ASP A 689 36.27 -32.77 -0.05
CA ASP A 689 36.53 -31.39 0.38
C ASP A 689 35.62 -30.95 1.55
N ALA A 690 34.66 -31.77 1.96
CA ALA A 690 33.66 -31.44 2.98
C ALA A 690 34.24 -31.37 4.41
N GLY A 691 35.35 -32.06 4.67
CA GLY A 691 36.01 -32.09 5.98
C GLY A 691 36.12 -33.50 6.59
N PRO A 692 37.00 -33.68 7.59
CA PRO A 692 37.37 -35.00 8.13
C PRO A 692 36.22 -35.72 8.86
N GLU A 693 35.31 -34.97 9.49
CA GLU A 693 34.12 -35.53 10.15
C GLU A 693 33.18 -36.23 9.17
N HIS A 694 33.01 -35.69 7.95
CA HIS A 694 32.18 -36.30 6.91
C HIS A 694 32.82 -37.56 6.37
N ALA A 695 34.13 -37.55 6.10
CA ALA A 695 34.86 -38.72 5.64
C ALA A 695 34.74 -39.91 6.61
N SER A 696 34.76 -39.65 7.93
CA SER A 696 34.56 -40.70 8.93
C SER A 696 33.13 -41.26 8.95
N ALA A 697 32.14 -40.39 8.79
CA ALA A 697 30.73 -40.74 8.86
C ALA A 697 30.16 -41.38 7.58
N THR A 698 30.86 -41.29 6.44
CA THR A 698 30.43 -41.87 5.17
C THR A 698 31.02 -43.25 4.86
N SER A 699 31.57 -43.92 5.87
CA SER A 699 32.22 -45.25 5.73
C SER A 699 31.25 -46.44 5.84
N GLY A 700 30.08 -46.22 6.44
CA GLY A 700 29.08 -47.26 6.67
C GLY A 700 28.13 -47.50 5.48
N ARG A 701 27.12 -48.36 5.72
CA ARG A 701 26.05 -48.60 4.75
C ARG A 701 25.22 -47.33 4.58
N TRP A 702 24.80 -47.04 3.35
CA TRP A 702 24.05 -45.80 3.08
C TRP A 702 22.83 -46.00 2.19
N TYR A 703 21.89 -45.08 2.30
CA TYR A 703 20.59 -45.12 1.64
C TYR A 703 20.25 -43.76 1.05
N PHE A 704 19.51 -43.77 -0.05
CA PHE A 704 19.02 -42.55 -0.69
C PHE A 704 17.53 -42.39 -0.41
N PHE A 705 17.13 -41.23 0.11
CA PHE A 705 15.75 -40.91 0.44
C PHE A 705 15.25 -39.80 -0.46
N ILE A 706 14.07 -39.99 -1.03
CA ILE A 706 13.43 -39.01 -1.91
C ILE A 706 11.98 -38.77 -1.49
N SER A 707 11.58 -37.51 -1.46
CA SER A 707 10.20 -37.12 -1.14
C SER A 707 9.23 -37.59 -2.22
N GLU A 708 8.12 -38.14 -1.77
CA GLU A 708 6.93 -38.42 -2.56
C GLU A 708 6.43 -37.22 -3.39
N LYS A 709 6.62 -35.98 -2.91
CA LYS A 709 6.16 -34.75 -3.59
C LYS A 709 6.80 -34.63 -4.96
N ILE A 710 8.12 -34.74 -5.03
CA ILE A 710 8.83 -34.54 -6.29
C ILE A 710 8.62 -35.71 -7.25
N VAL A 711 8.47 -36.94 -6.74
CA VAL A 711 8.08 -38.10 -7.56
C VAL A 711 6.69 -37.89 -8.18
N ALA A 712 5.72 -37.44 -7.40
CA ALA A 712 4.38 -37.15 -7.91
C ALA A 712 4.37 -35.98 -8.92
N ILE A 713 5.18 -34.95 -8.71
CA ILE A 713 5.31 -33.81 -9.63
C ILE A 713 5.84 -34.28 -10.99
N THR A 714 6.95 -35.01 -11.04
CA THR A 714 7.56 -35.48 -12.30
C THR A 714 6.71 -36.53 -13.01
N GLN A 715 5.82 -37.22 -12.29
CA GLN A 715 4.81 -38.10 -12.89
C GLN A 715 3.59 -37.35 -13.43
N GLY A 716 3.53 -36.02 -13.30
CA GLY A 716 2.38 -35.21 -13.70
C GLY A 716 1.13 -35.46 -12.85
N ARG A 717 1.32 -35.86 -11.58
CA ARG A 717 0.28 -36.18 -10.60
C ARG A 717 0.10 -35.08 -9.55
N SER A 718 0.75 -33.93 -9.73
CA SER A 718 0.49 -32.69 -9.00
C SER A 718 -0.20 -31.69 -9.92
N TYR A 719 -1.28 -31.10 -9.44
CA TYR A 719 -2.13 -30.19 -10.19
C TYR A 719 -2.28 -28.90 -9.41
N PHE A 720 -2.03 -27.77 -10.06
CA PHE A 720 -2.41 -26.50 -9.45
C PHE A 720 -3.92 -26.48 -9.24
N ILE A 721 -4.36 -25.91 -8.12
CA ILE A 721 -5.78 -25.86 -7.76
C ILE A 721 -6.64 -25.20 -8.85
N TRP A 722 -6.08 -24.25 -9.60
CA TRP A 722 -6.77 -23.56 -10.69
C TRP A 722 -6.90 -24.38 -11.98
N ASP A 723 -6.13 -25.46 -12.14
CA ASP A 723 -6.25 -26.40 -13.27
C ASP A 723 -7.33 -27.46 -13.01
N ILE A 724 -7.76 -27.62 -11.75
CA ILE A 724 -8.74 -28.63 -11.33
C ILE A 724 -10.16 -28.10 -11.54
N LYS A 725 -10.90 -28.72 -12.46
CA LYS A 725 -12.30 -28.36 -12.76
C LYS A 725 -13.27 -29.00 -11.76
N VAL A 726 -13.49 -28.32 -10.63
CA VAL A 726 -14.35 -28.83 -9.56
C VAL A 726 -15.83 -28.93 -9.98
N GLY A 727 -16.37 -30.15 -9.94
CA GLY A 727 -17.77 -30.49 -10.18
C GLY A 727 -18.67 -30.25 -8.95
N ARG A 728 -19.99 -30.28 -9.17
CA ARG A 728 -20.98 -30.15 -8.08
C ARG A 728 -20.85 -31.24 -6.99
N PRO A 729 -20.62 -32.52 -7.31
CA PRO A 729 -20.45 -33.56 -6.29
C PRO A 729 -19.26 -33.31 -5.38
N ALA A 730 -18.12 -32.87 -5.93
CA ALA A 730 -16.92 -32.56 -5.16
C ALA A 730 -17.14 -31.42 -4.15
N ARG A 731 -17.83 -30.34 -4.56
CA ARG A 731 -18.20 -29.23 -3.64
C ARG A 731 -19.15 -29.64 -2.52
N LEU A 732 -20.00 -30.63 -2.77
CA LEU A 732 -20.97 -31.12 -1.79
C LEU A 732 -20.29 -32.06 -0.80
N LEU A 733 -19.57 -33.08 -1.31
CA LEU A 733 -18.99 -34.15 -0.49
C LEU A 733 -17.85 -33.65 0.40
N SER A 734 -17.02 -32.73 -0.08
CA SER A 734 -15.91 -32.15 0.70
C SER A 734 -16.35 -31.50 2.01
N ARG A 735 -17.57 -30.97 2.10
CA ARG A 735 -18.13 -30.35 3.31
C ARG A 735 -18.39 -31.33 4.45
N TYR A 736 -18.51 -32.63 4.13
CA TYR A 736 -18.81 -33.68 5.10
C TYR A 736 -17.56 -34.46 5.55
N VAL A 737 -16.38 -34.10 5.01
CA VAL A 737 -15.10 -34.65 5.43
C VAL A 737 -14.60 -33.87 6.63
N THR A 738 -14.22 -34.58 7.69
CA THR A 738 -13.65 -33.96 8.89
C THR A 738 -12.17 -33.63 8.61
N ARG A 739 -11.81 -32.36 8.69
CA ARG A 739 -10.41 -31.91 8.54
C ARG A 739 -9.59 -32.40 9.72
N THR A 740 -8.39 -32.89 9.46
CA THR A 740 -7.42 -33.22 10.52
C THR A 740 -6.41 -32.08 10.64
N PRO A 741 -5.73 -31.93 11.79
CA PRO A 741 -4.68 -30.92 11.96
C PRO A 741 -3.49 -31.08 11.02
N ALA A 742 -3.33 -32.24 10.38
CA ALA A 742 -2.14 -32.61 9.59
C ALA A 742 -2.30 -32.45 8.07
N GLY A 743 -3.46 -31.96 7.59
CA GLY A 743 -3.70 -31.73 6.16
C GLY A 743 -5.18 -31.62 5.81
N ILE A 744 -5.48 -31.05 4.64
CA ILE A 744 -6.87 -30.88 4.21
C ILE A 744 -7.48 -32.23 3.75
N GLY A 745 -6.65 -33.17 3.29
CA GLY A 745 -7.10 -34.46 2.75
C GLY A 745 -8.21 -34.26 1.72
N LEU A 746 -9.32 -35.00 1.83
CA LEU A 746 -10.50 -34.82 0.96
C LEU A 746 -11.45 -33.69 1.41
N GLY A 747 -11.05 -32.88 2.40
CA GLY A 747 -11.82 -31.75 2.94
C GLY A 747 -11.85 -30.51 2.05
N SER A 748 -11.14 -30.53 0.92
CA SER A 748 -11.16 -29.50 -0.10
C SER A 748 -11.98 -29.97 -1.31
N PRO A 749 -12.75 -29.07 -1.95
CA PRO A 749 -13.41 -29.41 -3.21
C PRO A 749 -12.42 -29.84 -4.32
N PHE A 750 -11.18 -29.36 -4.28
CA PHE A 750 -10.15 -29.70 -5.27
C PHE A 750 -9.64 -31.14 -5.09
N THR A 751 -9.28 -31.52 -3.87
CA THR A 751 -8.83 -32.88 -3.56
C THR A 751 -9.95 -33.90 -3.68
N MET A 752 -11.18 -33.54 -3.30
CA MET A 752 -12.35 -34.38 -3.54
C MET A 752 -12.62 -34.57 -5.04
N GLN A 753 -12.37 -33.54 -5.86
CA GLN A 753 -12.49 -33.67 -7.32
C GLN A 753 -11.45 -34.64 -7.87
N LEU A 754 -10.19 -34.54 -7.43
CA LEU A 754 -9.14 -35.50 -7.80
C LEU A 754 -9.49 -36.93 -7.36
N ALA A 755 -10.04 -37.10 -6.15
CA ALA A 755 -10.48 -38.42 -5.67
C ALA A 755 -11.62 -39.01 -6.51
N ILE A 756 -12.54 -38.17 -7.00
CA ILE A 756 -13.60 -38.59 -7.92
C ILE A 756 -13.03 -38.98 -9.29
N GLU A 757 -12.01 -38.28 -9.77
CA GLU A 757 -11.33 -38.58 -11.03
C GLU A 757 -10.52 -39.89 -10.93
N GLU A 758 -9.89 -40.16 -9.78
CA GLU A 758 -9.07 -41.35 -9.54
C GLU A 758 -9.92 -42.61 -9.25
N ALA A 759 -10.90 -42.53 -8.34
CA ALA A 759 -11.69 -43.70 -7.91
C ALA A 759 -13.05 -43.84 -8.63
N GLY A 760 -13.51 -42.79 -9.31
CA GLY A 760 -14.84 -42.72 -9.92
C GLY A 760 -15.94 -42.31 -8.94
N LEU A 761 -16.83 -41.42 -9.39
CA LEU A 761 -17.93 -40.89 -8.58
C LEU A 761 -18.83 -41.96 -7.92
N PRO A 762 -19.24 -43.07 -8.59
CA PRO A 762 -20.08 -44.08 -7.96
C PRO A 762 -19.42 -44.73 -6.73
N ARG A 763 -18.10 -44.97 -6.81
CA ARG A 763 -17.33 -45.58 -5.74
C ARG A 763 -17.14 -44.62 -4.57
N VAL A 764 -16.85 -43.35 -4.85
CA VAL A 764 -16.76 -42.30 -3.83
C VAL A 764 -18.09 -42.10 -3.11
N LEU A 765 -19.22 -42.13 -3.81
CA LEU A 765 -20.55 -42.02 -3.21
C LEU A 765 -20.88 -43.24 -2.32
N PHE A 766 -20.59 -44.45 -2.81
CA PHE A 766 -20.76 -45.68 -2.03
C PHE A 766 -19.90 -45.66 -0.75
N ALA A 767 -18.62 -45.29 -0.87
CA ALA A 767 -17.72 -45.16 0.27
C ALA A 767 -18.18 -44.05 1.24
N SER A 768 -18.71 -42.94 0.74
CA SER A 768 -19.28 -41.86 1.57
C SER A 768 -20.47 -42.35 2.40
N ALA A 769 -21.39 -43.09 1.79
CA ALA A 769 -22.51 -43.71 2.49
C ALA A 769 -22.04 -44.74 3.53
N GLY A 770 -21.08 -45.59 3.16
CA GLY A 770 -20.45 -46.54 4.07
C GLY A 770 -19.75 -45.88 5.25
N GLY A 771 -19.01 -44.79 5.01
CA GLY A 771 -18.35 -43.99 6.06
C GLY A 771 -19.34 -43.35 7.02
N ALA A 772 -20.48 -42.83 6.53
CA ALA A 772 -21.55 -42.30 7.36
C ALA A 772 -22.16 -43.38 8.27
N VAL A 773 -22.42 -44.58 7.74
CA VAL A 773 -22.89 -45.74 8.51
C VAL A 773 -21.84 -46.20 9.53
N GLY A 774 -20.57 -46.26 9.12
CA GLY A 774 -19.44 -46.61 10.00
C GLY A 774 -19.31 -45.66 11.19
N LYS A 775 -19.52 -44.36 10.97
CA LYS A 775 -19.52 -43.33 12.04
C LYS A 775 -20.63 -43.55 13.05
N VAL A 776 -21.83 -43.93 12.60
CA VAL A 776 -22.96 -44.29 13.49
C VAL A 776 -22.67 -45.56 14.29
N LEU A 777 -21.88 -46.48 13.74
CA LEU A 777 -21.48 -47.75 14.36
C LEU A 777 -20.16 -47.69 15.14
N GLY A 778 -19.55 -46.50 15.29
CA GLY A 778 -18.28 -46.33 16.01
C GLY A 778 -17.02 -46.83 15.27
N LYS A 779 -17.12 -47.22 14.00
CA LYS A 779 -15.98 -47.64 13.16
C LYS A 779 -15.38 -46.44 12.41
N ARG A 780 -14.14 -46.09 12.73
CA ARG A 780 -13.36 -45.04 12.02
C ARG A 780 -12.64 -45.64 10.81
N GLY A 781 -12.45 -44.85 9.76
CA GLY A 781 -11.64 -45.25 8.58
C GLY A 781 -12.39 -46.00 7.48
N LEU A 782 -13.63 -46.46 7.72
CA LEU A 782 -14.40 -47.30 6.78
C LEU A 782 -14.59 -46.67 5.38
N PHE A 783 -14.58 -45.35 5.26
CA PHE A 783 -14.59 -44.66 3.96
C PHE A 783 -13.36 -45.05 3.11
N TYR A 784 -12.17 -45.00 3.70
CA TYR A 784 -10.91 -45.27 3.00
C TYR A 784 -10.75 -46.74 2.65
N ASP A 785 -11.24 -47.64 3.53
CA ASP A 785 -11.25 -49.09 3.27
C ASP A 785 -12.11 -49.45 2.04
N LEU A 786 -13.23 -48.73 1.85
CA LEU A 786 -14.17 -48.98 0.74
C LEU A 786 -13.73 -48.30 -0.57
N VAL A 787 -13.14 -47.10 -0.49
CA VAL A 787 -12.74 -46.34 -1.67
C VAL A 787 -11.39 -46.82 -2.23
N GLY A 788 -10.45 -47.27 -1.38
CA GLY A 788 -9.11 -47.72 -1.74
C GLY A 788 -8.00 -46.88 -1.08
N GLY A 789 -6.85 -47.52 -0.81
CA GLY A 789 -5.73 -46.91 -0.10
C GLY A 789 -5.07 -45.73 -0.81
N ASP A 790 -5.07 -45.73 -2.15
CA ASP A 790 -4.43 -44.67 -2.97
C ASP A 790 -5.10 -43.30 -2.79
N ILE A 791 -6.39 -43.29 -2.46
CA ILE A 791 -7.15 -42.07 -2.17
C ILE A 791 -6.72 -41.43 -0.84
N ARG A 792 -6.13 -42.21 0.07
CA ARG A 792 -5.59 -41.71 1.33
C ARG A 792 -4.32 -40.88 1.13
N ALA A 793 -3.60 -41.10 0.02
CA ALA A 793 -2.42 -40.36 -0.37
C ALA A 793 -2.73 -39.06 -1.14
N ILE A 794 -4.01 -38.77 -1.40
CA ILE A 794 -4.41 -37.49 -2.00
C ILE A 794 -4.28 -36.40 -0.95
N ASP A 795 -3.52 -35.38 -1.31
CA ASP A 795 -3.25 -34.25 -0.44
C ASP A 795 -3.55 -32.94 -1.15
N GLY A 796 -3.97 -31.96 -0.35
CA GLY A 796 -4.39 -30.65 -0.83
C GLY A 796 -3.36 -29.57 -0.55
N PRO A 797 -3.59 -28.36 -1.09
CA PRO A 797 -2.82 -27.20 -0.67
C PRO A 797 -2.88 -27.06 0.84
N THR A 798 -1.73 -26.93 1.50
CA THR A 798 -1.63 -26.61 2.92
C THR A 798 -0.98 -25.25 3.07
N GLU A 799 -1.56 -24.41 3.93
CA GLU A 799 -1.19 -22.99 4.10
C GLU A 799 0.28 -22.80 4.53
N TYR A 800 0.87 -23.82 5.16
CA TYR A 800 2.27 -23.86 5.62
C TYR A 800 3.27 -24.47 4.62
N SER A 801 2.83 -24.88 3.41
CA SER A 801 3.74 -25.43 2.38
C SER A 801 4.38 -24.32 1.52
N VAL A 802 5.47 -24.63 0.81
CA VAL A 802 6.08 -23.71 -0.18
C VAL A 802 5.32 -23.75 -1.50
N TYR A 803 5.39 -22.70 -2.29
CA TYR A 803 5.03 -22.78 -3.71
C TYR A 803 5.90 -23.80 -4.47
N PRO A 804 5.33 -24.65 -5.35
CA PRO A 804 3.91 -24.74 -5.73
C PRO A 804 3.06 -25.67 -4.85
N ALA A 805 3.61 -26.29 -3.80
CA ALA A 805 2.90 -27.25 -2.93
C ALA A 805 1.75 -26.62 -2.12
N ASN A 806 1.84 -25.35 -1.70
CA ASN A 806 0.72 -24.64 -1.04
C ASN A 806 -0.46 -24.32 -1.96
N VAL A 807 -0.29 -24.51 -3.27
CA VAL A 807 -1.29 -24.17 -4.30
C VAL A 807 -1.55 -25.31 -5.27
N SER A 808 -1.06 -26.50 -4.96
CA SER A 808 -1.32 -27.70 -5.71
C SER A 808 -2.01 -28.75 -4.87
N ALA A 809 -2.93 -29.48 -5.49
CA ALA A 809 -3.42 -30.73 -4.97
C ALA A 809 -2.73 -31.86 -5.75
N LYS A 810 -2.30 -32.89 -5.04
CA LYS A 810 -1.52 -33.98 -5.62
C LYS A 810 -2.16 -35.32 -5.33
N LEU A 811 -1.99 -36.25 -6.26
CA LEU A 811 -2.19 -37.68 -6.02
C LEU A 811 -0.87 -38.27 -5.49
N GLY A 812 -0.96 -39.40 -4.77
CA GLY A 812 0.23 -40.15 -4.38
C GLY A 812 1.06 -40.61 -5.60
N PRO A 813 2.38 -40.85 -5.43
CA PRO A 813 3.21 -41.41 -6.49
C PRO A 813 2.65 -42.70 -7.05
N LYS A 814 2.75 -42.88 -8.36
CA LYS A 814 2.43 -44.12 -9.05
C LYS A 814 3.63 -45.06 -8.97
N ASP A 815 3.38 -46.32 -8.62
CA ASP A 815 4.37 -47.40 -8.57
C ASP A 815 5.67 -47.01 -7.81
N PRO A 816 5.58 -46.54 -6.55
CA PRO A 816 6.73 -45.98 -5.82
C PRO A 816 7.86 -46.99 -5.57
N ASP A 817 7.57 -48.30 -5.53
CA ASP A 817 8.59 -49.35 -5.44
C ASP A 817 9.41 -49.46 -6.74
N ASP A 818 8.77 -49.33 -7.91
CA ASP A 818 9.46 -49.34 -9.21
C ASP A 818 10.33 -48.08 -9.39
N VAL A 819 9.83 -46.92 -8.93
CA VAL A 819 10.63 -45.68 -8.88
C VAL A 819 11.88 -45.87 -8.03
N ALA A 820 11.74 -46.46 -6.84
CA ALA A 820 12.87 -46.73 -5.97
C ALA A 820 13.87 -47.71 -6.62
N ALA A 821 13.39 -48.77 -7.28
CA ALA A 821 14.24 -49.75 -7.97
C ALA A 821 15.02 -49.13 -9.13
N HIS A 822 14.38 -48.29 -9.96
CA HIS A 822 15.05 -47.60 -11.07
C HIS A 822 16.12 -46.62 -10.57
N LEU A 823 15.78 -45.76 -9.59
CA LEU A 823 16.76 -44.85 -9.00
C LEU A 823 17.92 -45.62 -8.34
N SER A 824 17.64 -46.73 -7.65
CA SER A 824 18.68 -47.58 -7.10
C SER A 824 19.65 -48.11 -8.17
N ALA A 825 19.13 -48.63 -9.28
CA ALA A 825 19.95 -49.14 -10.39
C ALA A 825 20.81 -48.04 -11.01
N ALA A 826 20.23 -46.85 -11.22
CA ALA A 826 20.90 -45.71 -11.82
C ALA A 826 21.98 -45.12 -10.88
N ILE A 827 21.69 -45.02 -9.58
CA ILE A 827 22.65 -44.60 -8.56
C ILE A 827 23.85 -45.56 -8.54
N ARG A 828 23.63 -46.88 -8.50
CA ARG A 828 24.72 -47.88 -8.52
C ARG A 828 25.64 -47.73 -9.73
N ALA A 829 25.08 -47.34 -10.87
CA ALA A 829 25.84 -47.16 -12.11
C ALA A 829 26.74 -45.91 -12.08
N ARG A 830 26.41 -44.87 -11.30
CA ARG A 830 27.10 -43.55 -11.37
C ARG A 830 27.89 -43.18 -10.13
N VAL A 831 27.61 -43.75 -8.96
CA VAL A 831 28.40 -43.47 -7.75
C VAL A 831 29.82 -44.03 -7.84
N PRO A 832 30.81 -43.40 -7.17
CA PRO A 832 32.18 -43.91 -7.12
C PRO A 832 32.23 -45.35 -6.58
N GLU A 833 33.20 -46.13 -7.03
CA GLU A 833 33.33 -47.56 -6.72
C GLU A 833 33.31 -47.85 -5.21
N ALA A 834 33.98 -47.01 -4.42
CA ALA A 834 34.04 -47.14 -2.96
C ALA A 834 32.67 -47.08 -2.25
N TYR A 835 31.67 -46.43 -2.85
CA TYR A 835 30.33 -46.27 -2.27
C TYR A 835 29.28 -47.17 -2.91
N ARG A 836 29.62 -47.87 -4.00
CA ARG A 836 28.67 -48.71 -4.75
C ARG A 836 28.25 -49.95 -3.94
N ASP A 837 29.20 -50.57 -3.26
CA ASP A 837 28.98 -51.82 -2.52
C ASP A 837 28.28 -51.59 -1.17
N THR A 838 28.44 -50.40 -0.60
CA THR A 838 27.78 -49.99 0.65
C THR A 838 26.41 -49.36 0.43
N PHE A 839 25.99 -49.13 -0.82
CA PHE A 839 24.66 -48.59 -1.13
C PHE A 839 23.55 -49.63 -0.90
N GLY A 840 22.70 -49.34 0.07
CA GLY A 840 21.60 -50.17 0.53
C GLY A 840 20.32 -50.07 -0.30
N GLY A 841 20.13 -49.00 -1.08
CA GLY A 841 18.98 -48.80 -1.96
C GLY A 841 18.27 -47.46 -1.72
N THR A 842 17.25 -47.21 -2.54
CA THR A 842 16.43 -45.99 -2.51
C THR A 842 15.13 -46.22 -1.72
N VAL A 843 14.68 -45.17 -1.02
CA VAL A 843 13.42 -45.13 -0.27
C VAL A 843 12.62 -43.89 -0.70
N VAL A 844 11.39 -44.11 -1.19
CA VAL A 844 10.42 -43.05 -1.45
C VAL A 844 9.57 -42.86 -0.20
N MET A 845 9.62 -41.68 0.41
CA MET A 845 8.92 -41.41 1.65
C MET A 845 8.13 -40.11 1.63
N ASP A 846 7.05 -40.11 2.40
CA ASP A 846 6.36 -38.92 2.84
C ASP A 846 6.84 -38.62 4.27
N ALA A 847 7.58 -37.54 4.47
CA ALA A 847 8.10 -37.13 5.77
C ALA A 847 7.81 -35.65 6.01
N ASN A 848 7.22 -35.37 7.17
CA ASN A 848 6.96 -34.02 7.67
C ASN A 848 7.15 -34.00 9.20
N ASP A 849 6.99 -32.84 9.82
CA ASP A 849 7.25 -32.67 11.26
C ASP A 849 6.19 -33.34 12.18
N ILE A 850 5.16 -33.95 11.58
CA ILE A 850 4.01 -34.57 12.28
C ILE A 850 3.97 -36.09 12.04
N GLY A 851 4.52 -36.59 10.94
CA GLY A 851 4.44 -37.99 10.55
C GLY A 851 5.36 -38.36 9.38
N ARG A 852 5.56 -39.67 9.22
CA ARG A 852 6.53 -40.27 8.30
C ARG A 852 6.00 -41.62 7.83
N ASN A 853 5.94 -41.82 6.52
CA ASN A 853 5.48 -43.07 5.92
C ASN A 853 6.35 -43.43 4.72
N VAL A 854 6.85 -44.67 4.67
CA VAL A 854 7.53 -45.18 3.48
C VAL A 854 6.50 -45.66 2.47
N LEU A 855 6.44 -44.99 1.32
CA LEU A 855 5.49 -45.31 0.25
C LEU A 855 6.03 -46.44 -0.63
N GLY A 856 7.30 -46.40 -1.01
CA GLY A 856 7.98 -47.46 -1.76
C GLY A 856 9.46 -47.54 -1.45
N LYS A 857 10.08 -48.70 -1.66
CA LYS A 857 11.51 -48.91 -1.41
C LYS A 857 12.09 -50.07 -2.20
N ASP A 858 13.35 -49.92 -2.59
CA ASP A 858 14.22 -51.03 -3.04
C ASP A 858 15.17 -51.49 -1.90
N ALA A 859 15.24 -50.73 -0.81
CA ALA A 859 16.10 -51.03 0.32
C ALA A 859 15.59 -52.24 1.16
N PRO A 860 16.48 -53.16 1.63
CA PRO A 860 16.08 -54.39 2.32
C PRO A 860 15.57 -54.17 3.75
N GLY A 861 14.73 -55.05 4.29
CA GLY A 861 14.20 -54.93 5.66
C GLY A 861 12.85 -54.23 5.75
N ALA A 862 12.38 -54.01 6.99
CA ALA A 862 11.06 -53.47 7.30
C ALA A 862 10.98 -51.95 7.04
N LYS A 863 9.79 -51.43 6.71
CA LYS A 863 9.58 -50.00 6.37
C LYS A 863 9.84 -49.10 7.58
N GLU A 864 9.43 -49.58 8.75
CA GLU A 864 9.51 -48.91 10.05
C GLU A 864 10.94 -48.51 10.40
N ARG A 865 11.93 -49.33 10.02
CA ARG A 865 13.37 -49.00 10.20
C ARG A 865 13.75 -47.70 9.51
N TYR A 866 13.27 -47.50 8.28
CA TYR A 866 13.59 -46.32 7.49
C TYR A 866 12.83 -45.08 7.96
N GLU A 867 11.62 -45.28 8.49
CA GLU A 867 10.86 -44.23 9.15
C GLU A 867 11.61 -43.74 10.39
N LEU A 868 12.18 -44.64 11.20
CA LEU A 868 12.96 -44.27 12.39
C LEU A 868 14.11 -43.30 12.08
N MET A 869 14.76 -43.41 10.92
CA MET A 869 15.86 -42.52 10.49
C MET A 869 15.42 -41.06 10.27
N PHE A 870 14.11 -40.79 10.16
CA PHE A 870 13.53 -39.46 9.93
C PHE A 870 12.71 -38.97 11.13
N ALA A 871 13.07 -39.35 12.36
CA ALA A 871 12.28 -39.05 13.56
C ALA A 871 12.04 -37.57 13.86
N ASP A 872 13.05 -36.77 13.61
CA ASP A 872 13.07 -35.31 13.71
C ASP A 872 13.12 -34.65 12.33
N ASN A 873 12.75 -35.39 11.26
CA ASN A 873 12.68 -34.95 9.86
C ASN A 873 13.81 -33.99 9.42
N PRO A 874 14.94 -34.48 8.87
CA PRO A 874 16.04 -33.64 8.43
C PRO A 874 15.71 -32.78 7.19
N LEU A 875 14.61 -33.05 6.48
CA LEU A 875 14.25 -32.35 5.25
C LEU A 875 13.62 -30.99 5.52
N GLY A 876 13.89 -30.02 4.66
CA GLY A 876 13.49 -28.63 4.79
C GLY A 876 12.45 -28.24 3.74
N GLN A 877 11.40 -27.55 4.19
CA GLN A 877 10.43 -26.87 3.34
C GLN A 877 10.70 -25.36 3.42
N GLY A 878 10.55 -24.64 2.31
CA GLY A 878 10.64 -23.18 2.24
C GLY A 878 11.79 -22.75 1.36
N SER A 879 12.59 -21.80 1.87
CA SER A 879 13.87 -21.38 1.30
C SER A 879 14.94 -22.47 1.32
N GLU A 880 14.79 -23.50 2.18
CA GLU A 880 15.77 -24.58 2.36
C GLU A 880 15.84 -25.56 1.17
N GLN A 881 14.72 -25.78 0.46
CA GLN A 881 14.61 -26.58 -0.77
C GLN A 881 15.33 -27.96 -0.72
N THR A 882 15.08 -28.77 0.31
CA THR A 882 15.77 -30.07 0.49
C THR A 882 14.80 -31.26 0.44
N PRO A 883 14.29 -31.65 -0.75
CA PRO A 883 13.29 -32.72 -0.89
C PRO A 883 13.87 -34.14 -0.84
N MET A 884 15.18 -34.29 -0.61
CA MET A 884 15.87 -35.58 -0.61
C MET A 884 17.04 -35.57 0.37
N ALA A 885 17.48 -36.75 0.80
CA ALA A 885 18.64 -36.89 1.66
C ALA A 885 19.45 -38.15 1.37
N ILE A 886 20.76 -38.06 1.60
CA ILE A 886 21.65 -39.21 1.66
C ILE A 886 21.90 -39.55 3.12
N VAL A 887 21.67 -40.79 3.52
CA VAL A 887 21.75 -41.22 4.93
C VAL A 887 22.75 -42.34 5.07
N PHE A 888 23.76 -42.16 5.91
CA PHE A 888 24.74 -43.18 6.27
C PHE A 888 24.45 -43.72 7.66
N GLU A 889 24.55 -45.04 7.82
CA GLU A 889 24.67 -45.66 9.13
C GLU A 889 26.08 -45.39 9.65
N ALA A 890 26.19 -44.76 10.82
CA ALA A 890 27.47 -44.56 11.44
C ALA A 890 28.05 -45.92 11.88
N PRO A 891 29.37 -46.14 11.76
CA PRO A 891 29.99 -47.30 12.37
C PRO A 891 29.71 -47.29 13.88
N SER A 892 29.26 -48.42 14.45
CA SER A 892 29.06 -48.52 15.90
C SER A 892 30.31 -48.02 16.64
N PRO A 893 30.17 -47.17 17.66
CA PRO A 893 31.30 -46.59 18.39
C PRO A 893 32.20 -47.63 19.05
#